data_AF-A0A0L0MH47-F1
#
_entry.id   AF-A0A0L0MH47-F1
#
_cell.length_a   1.000
_cell.length_b   1.000
_cell.length_c   1.000
_cell.angle_alpha   90.00
_cell.angle_beta   90.00
_cell.angle_gamma   90.00
#
_symmetry.space_group_name_H-M   'P 1'
#
loop_
_entity.id
_entity.type
_entity.pdbx_description
1 polymer ?
#
loop_
_entity_poly.entity_id
_entity_poly.type
_entity_poly.pdbx_seq_one_letter_code
_entity_poly.pdbx_strand_id
1 'polypeptide(L)'
;MSWLTATLRSYPEIAVFLSLGVGYWVGGKSFKGFSLGSVTATLLAAIAIGQLGITISPNVKSVFFLMFLFAVGYGVGPQFVRGIAKDGLPQALFSVIQCLLCLAAPYAAAKIAGYDIGSAAGLFAGSQTISASMGLATDAINRIGLPPDQAKALLDAMPTAYAVTYIYGTIGSALILAMLGPKLLNIDLVAACKDYEAQLGGGAEIGGAGSAWHQFALRAYRVQEGGRVAGLTVGQAEALELPGARLFIERIRRGGTIQDAKIDDVLQGGDIVAVAGRREELVQVLGGVAHEVDDAELLAVPVEGVDIYITSKDVDGKKLSELAQLPGARGVFIRRIKRGATETPIPVLPSTTLHRGDTVTLVGRTQDTTAVAKAVGVIDRPSDVADMAFTGLAITLGALIGAIVIRAGGIPITLSTAGGALIAGIVFGWLRAIHPTFGRIPSPTLWFMNSVGLNVFIAVVGITAGPGFVAGLQKLGVSLFLWGIFASSVPLIIGMYIAKYVFKFHPAILLGICAGARTTTAALGMICDAAKSQVPGLGYTVTYAVGNTLLTIWGMVWSCCSPDAARGSYRTFLLISRRCWMAKSSKSDHDDSAAMASLSPFELKDELIKAAGGGVVERPANLAMLNAGRGNPNFLATIQRHGFWQLGLFAMRESERSFAYMPEGIGGFPKREGIEERFEIFARENKGVAGIAFLVGAVSYVRDQLGLNAGDFLYEMCEGILACNYPVPDRMLKLAEIIVGQYLRREMIGKHPFVGEFDIFAVEGGTAAMTYIFNTMRENFLISEGDTIALGRPIFTPYIEIPTLNDYKLEVVNLDADVANGWQYSKKELDKLRDPKVKAFFLVNPSNPPSVKMDDASLQYIAEIVKERPDLILLTDDVYGTFADDFVSLFALCPKNTILVYSYSKYFGATGWRFGTIATHRENIFDEKLAALPKDKREILHHRYESITTEPDKLKFIDRLVADSRTVALNHTAGLSLPQQVQMVLFSLFSLMDTPDAYKNALKRLIRSRKQALYREMGLALDDAEKDENQVDYYTILDLEYFGGKTHGRDFVEWVMKNTKPSELLFELAKEARVVLLPGRGFGTPHPSGRVSLANLNESDYMHIGRSIRKLMDRYVERFNKETGKKAK
;
A
#
# COMPACT_ATOMS: atom_id res chain seq x y z
N MET A 1 -0.30 -19.94 34.38
CA MET A 1 -1.29 -20.74 33.63
C MET A 1 -2.74 -20.38 33.98
N SER A 2 -3.14 -20.29 35.26
CA SER A 2 -4.53 -19.98 35.65
C SER A 2 -5.05 -18.63 35.14
N TRP A 3 -4.25 -17.56 35.22
CA TRP A 3 -4.63 -16.23 34.72
C TRP A 3 -4.87 -16.21 33.21
N LEU A 4 -3.99 -16.83 32.43
CA LEU A 4 -4.12 -16.89 30.96
C LEU A 4 -5.38 -17.65 30.56
N THR A 5 -5.64 -18.81 31.18
CA THR A 5 -6.85 -19.60 30.92
C THR A 5 -8.13 -18.83 31.28
N ALA A 6 -8.15 -18.14 32.43
CA ALA A 6 -9.29 -17.32 32.83
C ALA A 6 -9.52 -16.13 31.88
N THR A 7 -8.44 -15.51 31.41
CA THR A 7 -8.48 -14.39 30.45
C THR A 7 -9.01 -14.85 29.10
N LEU A 8 -8.50 -15.96 28.56
CA LEU A 8 -8.96 -16.50 27.26
C LEU A 8 -10.42 -16.99 27.30
N ARG A 9 -10.93 -17.40 28.46
CA ARG A 9 -12.36 -17.72 28.63
C ARG A 9 -13.24 -16.49 28.70
N SER A 10 -12.74 -15.40 29.31
CA SER A 10 -13.48 -14.15 29.44
C SER A 10 -13.47 -13.33 28.15
N TYR A 11 -12.40 -13.46 27.36
CA TYR A 11 -12.15 -12.75 26.11
C TYR A 11 -11.80 -13.75 24.98
N PRO A 12 -12.78 -14.54 24.51
CA PRO A 12 -12.55 -15.63 23.56
C PRO A 12 -12.02 -15.17 22.19
N GLU A 13 -12.20 -13.89 21.83
CA GLU A 13 -11.60 -13.26 20.65
C GLU A 13 -10.07 -13.32 20.66
N ILE A 14 -9.43 -13.25 21.84
CA ILE A 14 -7.97 -13.37 21.99
C ILE A 14 -7.52 -14.78 21.55
N ALA A 15 -8.31 -15.81 21.84
CA ALA A 15 -8.01 -17.18 21.44
C ALA A 15 -8.06 -17.36 19.91
N VAL A 16 -8.96 -16.66 19.23
CA VAL A 16 -9.03 -16.63 17.75
C VAL A 16 -7.77 -15.97 17.18
N PHE A 17 -7.41 -14.77 17.65
CA PHE A 17 -6.20 -14.08 17.18
C PHE A 17 -4.91 -14.86 17.50
N LEU A 18 -4.83 -15.50 18.67
CA LEU A 18 -3.71 -16.36 19.03
C LEU A 18 -3.60 -17.57 18.07
N SER A 19 -4.72 -18.20 17.75
CA SER A 19 -4.76 -19.32 16.79
C SER A 19 -4.30 -18.88 15.41
N LEU A 20 -4.72 -17.70 14.94
CA LEU A 20 -4.27 -17.12 13.67
C LEU A 20 -2.77 -16.76 13.70
N GLY A 21 -2.30 -16.10 14.76
CA GLY A 21 -0.91 -15.68 14.90
C GLY A 21 0.04 -16.88 14.87
N VAL A 22 -0.28 -17.93 15.64
CA VAL A 22 0.47 -19.20 15.61
C VAL A 22 0.32 -19.87 14.24
N GLY A 23 -0.90 -19.92 13.70
CA GLY A 23 -1.20 -20.59 12.43
C GLY A 23 -0.47 -20.00 11.22
N TYR A 24 -0.49 -18.68 11.05
CA TYR A 24 0.25 -18.01 9.98
C TYR A 24 1.76 -18.07 10.18
N TRP A 25 2.25 -17.92 11.43
CA TRP A 25 3.68 -17.98 11.72
C TRP A 25 4.27 -19.38 11.50
N VAL A 26 3.62 -20.43 12.00
CA VAL A 26 4.05 -21.82 11.79
C VAL A 26 3.79 -22.24 10.35
N GLY A 27 2.62 -21.92 9.81
CA GLY A 27 2.21 -22.29 8.46
C GLY A 27 3.08 -21.65 7.37
N GLY A 28 3.60 -20.44 7.59
CA GLY A 28 4.49 -19.76 6.65
C GLY A 28 5.93 -20.33 6.61
N LYS A 29 6.34 -21.11 7.60
CA LYS A 29 7.69 -21.71 7.62
C LYS A 29 7.76 -22.94 6.73
N SER A 30 8.80 -23.00 5.90
CA SER A 30 9.11 -24.18 5.09
C SER A 30 10.29 -24.96 5.69
N PHE A 31 10.15 -26.28 5.83
CA PHE A 31 11.24 -27.20 6.18
C PHE A 31 11.49 -28.16 5.01
N LYS A 32 12.70 -28.14 4.43
CA LYS A 32 13.07 -28.95 3.24
C LYS A 32 12.07 -28.85 2.08
N GLY A 33 11.59 -27.63 1.79
CA GLY A 33 10.61 -27.38 0.72
C GLY A 33 9.16 -27.70 1.08
N PHE A 34 8.87 -28.15 2.30
CA PHE A 34 7.53 -28.43 2.78
C PHE A 34 7.03 -27.36 3.75
N SER A 35 5.82 -26.85 3.55
CA SER A 35 5.10 -25.97 4.48
C SER A 35 3.81 -26.66 4.94
N LEU A 36 3.47 -26.52 6.22
CA LEU A 36 2.25 -27.07 6.82
C LEU A 36 0.98 -26.35 6.31
N GLY A 37 1.14 -25.13 5.77
CA GLY A 37 0.06 -24.23 5.38
C GLY A 37 -0.61 -23.54 6.57
N SER A 38 -1.05 -22.29 6.37
CA SER A 38 -1.71 -21.50 7.43
C SER A 38 -2.97 -22.15 7.97
N VAL A 39 -3.77 -22.78 7.10
CA VAL A 39 -5.05 -23.41 7.48
C VAL A 39 -4.86 -24.56 8.46
N THR A 40 -3.97 -25.50 8.14
CA THR A 40 -3.68 -26.66 9.01
C THR A 40 -3.06 -26.22 10.32
N ALA A 41 -2.08 -25.30 10.25
CA ALA A 41 -1.39 -24.79 11.42
C ALA A 41 -2.36 -24.05 12.35
N THR A 42 -3.26 -23.23 11.79
CA THR A 42 -4.32 -22.55 12.53
C THR A 42 -5.26 -23.54 13.19
N LEU A 43 -5.67 -24.61 12.50
CA LEU A 43 -6.53 -25.65 13.09
C LEU A 43 -5.85 -26.35 14.27
N LEU A 44 -4.60 -26.78 14.12
CA LEU A 44 -3.87 -27.48 15.19
C LEU A 44 -3.65 -26.56 16.40
N ALA A 45 -3.30 -25.30 16.16
CA ALA A 45 -3.19 -24.28 17.21
C ALA A 45 -4.54 -24.08 17.92
N ALA A 46 -5.61 -23.93 17.15
CA ALA A 46 -6.97 -23.77 17.65
C ALA A 46 -7.44 -24.97 18.49
N ILE A 47 -7.16 -26.20 18.08
CA ILE A 47 -7.49 -27.42 18.84
C ILE A 47 -6.73 -27.47 20.17
N ALA A 48 -5.44 -27.09 20.17
CA ALA A 48 -4.62 -27.04 21.38
C ALA A 48 -5.14 -25.98 22.35
N ILE A 49 -5.47 -24.78 21.85
CA ILE A 49 -6.06 -23.69 22.64
C ILE A 49 -7.47 -24.07 23.13
N GLY A 50 -8.24 -24.78 22.30
CA GLY A 50 -9.60 -25.25 22.60
C GLY A 50 -9.68 -26.22 23.79
N GLN A 51 -8.59 -26.93 24.13
CA GLN A 51 -8.52 -27.75 25.35
C GLN A 51 -8.83 -26.96 26.63
N LEU A 52 -8.66 -25.64 26.59
CA LEU A 52 -8.97 -24.73 27.70
C LEU A 52 -10.47 -24.53 27.93
N GLY A 53 -11.35 -25.10 27.09
CA GLY A 53 -12.81 -25.02 27.24
C GLY A 53 -13.35 -23.62 26.93
N ILE A 54 -12.87 -23.03 25.83
CA ILE A 54 -13.24 -21.69 25.39
C ILE A 54 -14.49 -21.79 24.50
N THR A 55 -15.46 -20.90 24.71
CA THR A 55 -16.68 -20.85 23.90
C THR A 55 -16.68 -19.60 23.04
N ILE A 56 -16.96 -19.76 21.75
CA ILE A 56 -17.03 -18.65 20.78
C ILE A 56 -18.43 -18.64 20.17
N SER A 57 -18.95 -17.45 19.91
CA SER A 57 -20.24 -17.27 19.25
C SER A 57 -20.25 -17.95 17.86
N PRO A 58 -21.25 -18.80 17.56
CA PRO A 58 -21.42 -19.40 16.24
C PRO A 58 -21.53 -18.37 15.11
N ASN A 59 -21.98 -17.15 15.40
CA ASN A 59 -22.12 -16.09 14.40
C ASN A 59 -20.77 -15.66 13.81
N VAL A 60 -19.70 -15.65 14.61
CA VAL A 60 -18.34 -15.33 14.14
C VAL A 60 -17.91 -16.35 13.09
N LYS A 61 -18.14 -17.64 13.36
CA LYS A 61 -17.89 -18.73 12.40
C LYS A 61 -18.65 -18.49 11.09
N SER A 62 -19.96 -18.21 11.17
CA SER A 62 -20.80 -18.05 9.98
C SER A 62 -20.47 -16.82 9.12
N VAL A 63 -20.18 -15.67 9.74
CA VAL A 63 -19.87 -14.41 9.01
C VAL A 63 -18.59 -14.57 8.18
N PHE A 64 -17.50 -15.01 8.81
CA PHE A 64 -16.23 -15.18 8.12
C PHE A 64 -16.28 -16.32 7.08
N PHE A 65 -17.11 -17.34 7.31
CA PHE A 65 -17.34 -18.40 6.33
C PHE A 65 -18.08 -17.91 5.07
N LEU A 66 -19.12 -17.08 5.22
CA LEU A 66 -19.84 -16.48 4.09
C LEU A 66 -18.95 -15.55 3.28
N MET A 67 -18.14 -14.74 3.97
CA MET A 67 -17.15 -13.85 3.34
C MET A 67 -16.11 -14.64 2.53
N PHE A 68 -15.60 -15.72 3.10
CA PHE A 68 -14.69 -16.65 2.44
C PHE A 68 -15.32 -17.29 1.19
N LEU A 69 -16.51 -17.89 1.30
CA LEU A 69 -17.15 -18.56 0.17
C LEU A 69 -17.50 -17.61 -0.97
N PHE A 70 -17.93 -16.39 -0.64
CA PHE A 70 -18.15 -15.36 -1.66
C PHE A 70 -16.84 -14.97 -2.35
N ALA A 71 -15.75 -14.72 -1.60
CA ALA A 71 -14.46 -14.39 -2.19
C ALA A 71 -13.91 -15.50 -3.08
N VAL A 72 -14.10 -16.75 -2.67
CA VAL A 72 -13.78 -17.93 -3.48
C VAL A 72 -14.57 -17.92 -4.79
N GLY A 73 -15.90 -17.80 -4.72
CA GLY A 73 -16.75 -17.76 -5.90
C GLY A 73 -16.41 -16.58 -6.83
N TYR A 74 -16.21 -15.40 -6.25
CA TYR A 74 -15.88 -14.18 -6.94
C TYR A 74 -14.54 -14.26 -7.67
N GLY A 75 -13.55 -14.92 -7.06
CA GLY A 75 -12.27 -15.15 -7.69
C GLY A 75 -12.32 -16.15 -8.86
N VAL A 76 -13.09 -17.23 -8.74
CA VAL A 76 -13.12 -18.30 -9.77
C VAL A 76 -14.20 -18.12 -10.83
N GLY A 77 -15.13 -17.18 -10.63
CA GLY A 77 -16.30 -16.97 -11.48
C GLY A 77 -16.01 -16.89 -12.99
N PRO A 78 -15.05 -16.05 -13.43
CA PRO A 78 -14.72 -15.91 -14.86
C PRO A 78 -14.24 -17.24 -15.48
N GLN A 79 -13.37 -17.97 -14.77
CA GLN A 79 -12.81 -19.23 -15.24
C GLN A 79 -13.85 -20.35 -15.21
N PHE A 80 -14.73 -20.36 -14.21
CA PHE A 80 -15.81 -21.33 -14.10
C PHE A 80 -16.76 -21.25 -15.29
N VAL A 81 -17.25 -20.04 -15.63
CA VAL A 81 -18.16 -19.85 -16.77
C VAL A 81 -17.47 -20.20 -18.09
N ARG A 82 -16.17 -19.89 -18.22
CA ARG A 82 -15.39 -20.25 -19.40
C ARG A 82 -15.11 -21.75 -19.51
N GLY A 83 -14.91 -22.46 -18.41
CA GLY A 83 -14.75 -23.92 -18.42
C GLY A 83 -15.95 -24.64 -19.03
N ILE A 84 -17.14 -24.04 -18.93
CA ILE A 84 -18.38 -24.53 -19.53
C ILE A 84 -18.46 -24.21 -21.04
N ALA A 85 -17.60 -23.31 -21.55
CA ALA A 85 -17.52 -22.98 -22.98
C ALA A 85 -16.67 -23.99 -23.79
N LYS A 86 -16.79 -23.92 -25.12
CA LYS A 86 -16.35 -24.95 -26.08
C LYS A 86 -14.88 -25.42 -25.94
N ASP A 87 -13.95 -24.51 -25.63
CA ASP A 87 -12.50 -24.82 -25.58
C ASP A 87 -12.03 -25.38 -24.23
N GLY A 88 -12.79 -25.18 -23.15
CA GLY A 88 -12.51 -25.69 -21.80
C GLY A 88 -13.24 -26.98 -21.45
N LEU A 89 -14.19 -27.39 -22.30
CA LEU A 89 -15.13 -28.48 -22.01
C LEU A 89 -14.45 -29.82 -21.67
N PRO A 90 -13.37 -30.27 -22.34
CA PRO A 90 -12.70 -31.52 -21.93
C PRO A 90 -12.11 -31.44 -20.53
N GLN A 91 -11.48 -30.32 -20.16
CA GLN A 91 -10.91 -30.11 -18.82
C GLN A 91 -12.01 -30.00 -17.76
N ALA A 92 -13.10 -29.30 -18.06
CA ALA A 92 -14.25 -29.20 -17.17
C ALA A 92 -14.92 -30.57 -16.95
N LEU A 93 -15.16 -31.34 -18.02
CA LEU A 93 -15.74 -32.69 -17.93
C LEU A 93 -14.83 -33.63 -17.14
N PHE A 94 -13.52 -33.59 -17.38
CA PHE A 94 -12.55 -34.31 -16.57
C PHE A 94 -12.65 -33.93 -15.10
N SER A 95 -12.72 -32.62 -14.79
CA SER A 95 -12.88 -32.13 -13.42
C SER A 95 -14.16 -32.63 -12.76
N VAL A 96 -15.28 -32.73 -13.48
CA VAL A 96 -16.52 -33.33 -12.96
C VAL A 96 -16.31 -34.80 -12.61
N ILE A 97 -15.72 -35.59 -13.52
CA ILE A 97 -15.42 -37.01 -13.29
C ILE A 97 -14.51 -37.17 -12.08
N GLN A 98 -13.46 -36.35 -12.00
CA GLN A 98 -12.54 -36.34 -10.87
C GLN A 98 -13.27 -36.02 -9.57
N CYS A 99 -14.17 -35.03 -9.55
CA CYS A 99 -14.97 -34.68 -8.38
C CYS A 99 -15.89 -35.83 -7.93
N LEU A 100 -16.44 -36.60 -8.88
CA LEU A 100 -17.24 -37.79 -8.58
C LEU A 100 -16.39 -38.89 -7.95
N LEU A 101 -15.17 -39.12 -8.45
CA LEU A 101 -14.21 -40.05 -7.83
C LEU A 101 -13.82 -39.60 -6.42
N CYS A 102 -13.57 -38.29 -6.25
CA CYS A 102 -13.27 -37.65 -4.98
C CYS A 102 -14.43 -37.69 -3.98
N LEU A 103 -15.68 -37.89 -4.43
CA LEU A 103 -16.83 -38.15 -3.56
C LEU A 103 -16.98 -39.65 -3.27
N ALA A 104 -16.83 -40.50 -4.30
CA ALA A 104 -17.04 -41.93 -4.20
C ALA A 104 -16.03 -42.62 -3.28
N ALA A 105 -14.74 -42.26 -3.34
CA ALA A 105 -13.71 -42.93 -2.54
C ALA A 105 -13.86 -42.64 -1.03
N PRO A 106 -14.02 -41.39 -0.56
CA PRO A 106 -14.32 -41.13 0.85
C PRO A 106 -15.67 -41.73 1.27
N TYR A 107 -16.68 -41.77 0.40
CA TYR A 107 -17.97 -42.41 0.71
C TYR A 107 -17.83 -43.93 0.92
N ALA A 108 -17.10 -44.61 0.04
CA ALA A 108 -16.79 -46.02 0.21
C ALA A 108 -15.98 -46.27 1.48
N ALA A 109 -14.96 -45.45 1.74
CA ALA A 109 -14.15 -45.52 2.95
C ALA A 109 -14.99 -45.35 4.22
N ALA A 110 -15.83 -44.31 4.29
CA ALA A 110 -16.70 -44.05 5.43
C ALA A 110 -17.72 -45.18 5.66
N LYS A 111 -18.30 -45.73 4.58
CA LYS A 111 -19.26 -46.83 4.66
C LYS A 111 -18.62 -48.14 5.15
N ILE A 112 -17.42 -48.46 4.66
CA ILE A 112 -16.67 -49.66 5.08
C ILE A 112 -16.17 -49.51 6.52
N ALA A 113 -15.69 -48.32 6.89
CA ALA A 113 -15.17 -48.03 8.22
C ALA A 113 -16.26 -47.81 9.28
N GLY A 114 -17.53 -47.70 8.88
CA GLY A 114 -18.65 -47.46 9.78
C GLY A 114 -18.64 -46.07 10.42
N TYR A 115 -18.17 -45.06 9.70
CA TYR A 115 -18.07 -43.69 10.22
C TYR A 115 -19.42 -42.99 10.28
N ASP A 116 -19.61 -42.17 11.31
CA ASP A 116 -20.74 -41.24 11.41
C ASP A 116 -20.64 -40.12 10.35
N ILE A 117 -21.73 -39.39 10.14
CA ILE A 117 -21.83 -38.34 9.12
C ILE A 117 -20.79 -37.23 9.34
N GLY A 118 -20.48 -36.90 10.60
CA GLY A 118 -19.48 -35.89 10.96
C GLY A 118 -18.07 -36.33 10.59
N SER A 119 -17.67 -37.52 11.04
CA SER A 119 -16.37 -38.12 10.69
C SER A 119 -16.20 -38.32 9.18
N ALA A 120 -17.26 -38.72 8.48
CA ALA A 120 -17.25 -38.92 7.03
C ALA A 120 -17.10 -37.60 6.26
N ALA A 121 -17.81 -36.55 6.67
CA ALA A 121 -17.64 -35.21 6.10
C ALA A 121 -16.24 -34.64 6.37
N GLY A 122 -15.69 -34.88 7.56
CA GLY A 122 -14.32 -34.50 7.90
C GLY A 122 -13.27 -35.26 7.07
N LEU A 123 -13.45 -36.57 6.88
CA LEU A 123 -12.62 -37.39 6.00
C LEU A 123 -12.63 -36.88 4.56
N PHE A 124 -13.80 -36.56 4.02
CA PHE A 124 -13.93 -35.97 2.69
C PHE A 124 -13.19 -34.62 2.60
N ALA A 125 -13.52 -33.68 3.49
CA ALA A 125 -12.93 -32.34 3.47
C ALA A 125 -11.40 -32.37 3.61
N GLY A 126 -10.87 -33.22 4.51
CA GLY A 126 -9.44 -33.33 4.74
C GLY A 126 -8.72 -34.06 3.60
N SER A 127 -9.17 -35.26 3.22
CA SER A 127 -8.53 -36.05 2.14
C SER A 127 -8.55 -35.34 0.78
N GLN A 128 -9.60 -34.55 0.50
CA GLN A 128 -9.72 -33.77 -0.74
C GLN A 128 -9.14 -32.35 -0.62
N THR A 129 -8.53 -31.99 0.51
CA THR A 129 -7.93 -30.66 0.76
C THR A 129 -8.89 -29.49 0.50
N ILE A 130 -10.19 -29.70 0.75
CA ILE A 130 -11.27 -28.75 0.44
C ILE A 130 -11.98 -28.31 1.72
N SER A 131 -11.32 -27.47 2.50
CA SER A 131 -11.78 -26.98 3.81
C SER A 131 -13.16 -26.31 3.74
N ALA A 132 -13.49 -25.68 2.60
CA ALA A 132 -14.78 -25.05 2.34
C ALA A 132 -15.97 -26.02 2.48
N SER A 133 -15.80 -27.29 2.08
CA SER A 133 -16.85 -28.30 2.17
C SER A 133 -17.26 -28.60 3.61
N MET A 134 -16.36 -28.42 4.58
CA MET A 134 -16.61 -28.65 6.00
C MET A 134 -17.66 -27.68 6.57
N GLY A 135 -17.65 -26.42 6.12
CA GLY A 135 -18.66 -25.45 6.56
C GLY A 135 -20.04 -25.71 5.94
N LEU A 136 -20.10 -26.18 4.69
CA LEU A 136 -21.36 -26.61 4.08
C LEU A 136 -21.92 -27.88 4.74
N ALA A 137 -21.05 -28.82 5.13
CA ALA A 137 -21.46 -29.99 5.91
C ALA A 137 -21.96 -29.60 7.32
N THR A 138 -21.34 -28.60 7.96
CA THR A 138 -21.82 -28.03 9.24
C THR A 138 -23.26 -27.50 9.08
N ASP A 139 -23.49 -26.65 8.08
CA ASP A 139 -24.81 -26.06 7.82
C ASP A 139 -25.86 -27.13 7.52
N ALA A 140 -25.46 -28.17 6.78
CA ALA A 140 -26.33 -29.29 6.46
C ALA A 140 -26.73 -30.07 7.72
N ILE A 141 -25.77 -30.45 8.58
CA ILE A 141 -26.03 -31.18 9.84
C ILE A 141 -26.99 -30.41 10.75
N ASN A 142 -26.78 -29.09 10.89
CA ASN A 142 -27.64 -28.24 11.70
C ASN A 142 -29.10 -28.18 11.22
N ARG A 143 -29.38 -28.55 9.96
CA ARG A 143 -30.71 -28.50 9.34
C ARG A 143 -31.44 -29.85 9.29
N ILE A 144 -30.78 -30.95 9.66
CA ILE A 144 -31.39 -32.29 9.65
C ILE A 144 -32.48 -32.43 10.74
N GLY A 145 -32.51 -31.54 11.74
CA GLY A 145 -33.49 -31.57 12.83
C GLY A 145 -33.19 -32.62 13.91
N LEU A 146 -31.92 -33.03 14.03
CA LEU A 146 -31.46 -33.92 15.10
C LEU A 146 -31.57 -33.24 16.47
N PRO A 147 -31.73 -34.02 17.57
CA PRO A 147 -31.61 -33.50 18.93
C PRO A 147 -30.28 -32.73 19.10
N PRO A 148 -30.24 -31.61 19.84
CA PRO A 148 -29.06 -30.75 19.96
C PRO A 148 -27.77 -31.50 20.34
N ASP A 149 -27.87 -32.48 21.23
CA ASP A 149 -26.72 -33.26 21.70
C ASP A 149 -26.15 -34.19 20.60
N GLN A 150 -27.03 -34.76 19.76
CA GLN A 150 -26.61 -35.59 18.63
C GLN A 150 -26.00 -34.76 17.51
N ALA A 151 -26.60 -33.60 17.21
CA ALA A 151 -26.05 -32.66 16.23
C ALA A 151 -24.65 -32.18 16.65
N LYS A 152 -24.49 -31.83 17.94
CA LYS A 152 -23.20 -31.41 18.50
C LYS A 152 -22.15 -32.51 18.39
N ALA A 153 -22.48 -33.76 18.71
CA ALA A 153 -21.54 -34.87 18.60
C ALA A 153 -21.01 -35.07 17.17
N LEU A 154 -21.87 -34.94 16.15
CA LEU A 154 -21.47 -35.01 14.74
C LEU A 154 -20.58 -33.82 14.34
N LEU A 155 -20.91 -32.61 14.81
CA LEU A 155 -20.12 -31.41 14.55
C LEU A 155 -18.73 -31.46 15.20
N ASP A 156 -18.60 -32.08 16.37
CA ASP A 156 -17.32 -32.21 17.08
C ASP A 156 -16.42 -33.31 16.48
N ALA A 157 -17.01 -34.34 15.85
CA ALA A 157 -16.25 -35.40 15.18
C ALA A 157 -15.57 -34.93 13.89
N MET A 158 -16.21 -34.01 13.17
CA MET A 158 -15.78 -33.55 11.84
C MET A 158 -14.37 -32.89 11.81
N PRO A 159 -14.02 -31.95 12.70
CA PRO A 159 -12.69 -31.33 12.72
C PRO A 159 -11.58 -32.32 13.04
N THR A 160 -11.88 -33.35 13.83
CA THR A 160 -10.94 -34.43 14.17
C THR A 160 -10.56 -35.23 12.92
N ALA A 161 -11.55 -35.69 12.18
CA ALA A 161 -11.32 -36.41 10.93
C ALA A 161 -10.63 -35.55 9.86
N TYR A 162 -11.02 -34.27 9.76
CA TYR A 162 -10.37 -33.32 8.86
C TYR A 162 -8.89 -33.15 9.18
N ALA A 163 -8.52 -32.88 10.44
CA ALA A 163 -7.13 -32.62 10.83
C ALA A 163 -6.20 -33.80 10.51
N VAL A 164 -6.65 -35.03 10.80
CA VAL A 164 -5.88 -36.25 10.56
C VAL A 164 -5.67 -36.50 9.07
N THR A 165 -6.72 -36.31 8.27
CA THR A 165 -6.71 -36.68 6.86
C THR A 165 -6.13 -35.61 5.95
N TYR A 166 -6.19 -34.34 6.35
CA TYR A 166 -5.67 -33.19 5.58
C TYR A 166 -4.15 -33.19 5.43
N ILE A 167 -3.41 -33.66 6.45
CA ILE A 167 -1.94 -33.75 6.41
C ILE A 167 -1.50 -34.62 5.23
N TYR A 168 -2.06 -35.84 5.13
CA TYR A 168 -1.78 -36.71 4.00
C TYR A 168 -2.45 -36.22 2.71
N GLY A 169 -3.66 -35.65 2.78
CA GLY A 169 -4.31 -35.04 1.63
C GLY A 169 -3.42 -34.01 0.92
N THR A 170 -2.67 -33.21 1.67
CA THR A 170 -1.74 -32.21 1.12
C THR A 170 -0.43 -32.84 0.66
N ILE A 171 0.28 -33.54 1.56
CA ILE A 171 1.61 -34.12 1.28
C ILE A 171 1.53 -35.23 0.22
N GLY A 172 0.58 -36.16 0.42
CA GLY A 172 0.36 -37.29 -0.46
C GLY A 172 0.03 -36.85 -1.88
N SER A 173 -0.80 -35.82 -2.07
CA SER A 173 -1.09 -35.27 -3.40
C SER A 173 0.14 -34.75 -4.11
N ALA A 174 0.95 -33.96 -3.40
CA ALA A 174 2.14 -33.34 -3.98
C ALA A 174 3.15 -34.43 -4.39
N LEU A 175 3.41 -35.41 -3.52
CA LEU A 175 4.29 -36.54 -3.83
C LEU A 175 3.74 -37.41 -4.97
N ILE A 176 2.44 -37.71 -4.96
CA ILE A 176 1.80 -38.53 -5.99
C ILE A 176 1.86 -37.82 -7.34
N LEU A 177 1.55 -36.53 -7.42
CA LEU A 177 1.50 -35.83 -8.70
C LEU A 177 2.88 -35.43 -9.21
N ALA A 178 3.77 -34.91 -8.37
CA ALA A 178 5.07 -34.38 -8.81
C ALA A 178 6.17 -35.45 -8.92
N MET A 179 6.18 -36.47 -8.04
CA MET A 179 7.24 -37.48 -8.01
C MET A 179 6.81 -38.82 -8.59
N LEU A 180 5.66 -39.36 -8.16
CA LEU A 180 5.18 -40.66 -8.62
C LEU A 180 4.49 -40.55 -9.98
N GLY A 181 3.75 -39.47 -10.25
CA GLY A 181 2.93 -39.26 -11.44
C GLY A 181 3.72 -39.40 -12.74
N PRO A 182 4.84 -38.65 -12.92
CA PRO A 182 5.69 -38.81 -14.10
C PRO A 182 6.19 -40.25 -14.30
N LYS A 183 6.55 -40.94 -13.21
CA LYS A 183 7.03 -42.34 -13.25
C LYS A 183 5.91 -43.32 -13.61
N LEU A 184 4.75 -43.20 -12.97
CA LEU A 184 3.57 -44.05 -13.21
C LEU A 184 3.04 -43.91 -14.64
N LEU A 185 3.11 -42.69 -15.17
CA LEU A 185 2.66 -42.39 -16.53
C LEU A 185 3.78 -42.53 -17.57
N ASN A 186 5.01 -42.86 -17.19
CA ASN A 186 6.18 -42.90 -18.08
C ASN A 186 6.33 -41.61 -18.92
N ILE A 187 6.34 -40.45 -18.24
CA ILE A 187 6.45 -39.10 -18.83
C ILE A 187 7.76 -38.48 -18.35
N ASP A 188 8.60 -38.03 -19.30
CA ASP A 188 9.65 -37.06 -19.00
C ASP A 188 9.02 -35.66 -18.97
N LEU A 189 8.78 -35.15 -17.77
CA LEU A 189 8.06 -33.91 -17.57
C LEU A 189 8.83 -32.69 -18.09
N VAL A 190 10.16 -32.68 -17.95
CA VAL A 190 11.01 -31.57 -18.40
C VAL A 190 11.06 -31.54 -19.93
N ALA A 191 11.25 -32.71 -20.56
CA ALA A 191 11.22 -32.81 -22.02
C ALA A 191 9.84 -32.44 -22.60
N ALA A 192 8.76 -32.91 -21.97
CA ALA A 192 7.40 -32.58 -22.39
C ALA A 192 7.08 -31.08 -22.30
N CYS A 193 7.55 -30.40 -21.24
CA CYS A 193 7.36 -28.95 -21.11
C CYS A 193 8.17 -28.18 -22.17
N LYS A 194 9.41 -28.60 -22.45
CA LYS A 194 10.23 -28.01 -23.51
C LYS A 194 9.61 -28.19 -24.91
N ASP A 195 9.09 -29.38 -25.20
CA ASP A 195 8.37 -29.64 -26.45
C ASP A 195 7.12 -28.76 -26.57
N TYR A 196 6.35 -28.63 -25.47
CA TYR A 196 5.19 -27.77 -25.44
C TYR A 196 5.54 -26.27 -25.60
N GLU A 197 6.62 -25.80 -24.97
CA GLU A 197 7.15 -24.44 -25.14
C GLU A 197 7.62 -24.20 -26.58
N ALA A 198 8.31 -25.16 -27.20
CA ALA A 198 8.72 -25.10 -28.60
C ALA A 198 7.51 -25.03 -29.54
N GLN A 199 6.47 -25.83 -29.31
CA GLN A 199 5.19 -25.77 -30.05
C GLN A 199 4.50 -24.41 -29.88
N LEU A 200 4.69 -23.74 -28.74
CA LEU A 200 4.17 -22.40 -28.48
C LEU A 200 5.06 -21.26 -29.03
N GLY A 201 6.24 -21.58 -29.58
CA GLY A 201 7.18 -20.63 -30.18
C GLY A 201 8.26 -20.09 -29.23
N GLY A 202 8.57 -20.81 -28.14
CA GLY A 202 9.60 -20.42 -27.17
C GLY A 202 11.02 -20.78 -27.60
N GLY A 203 11.92 -19.79 -27.53
CA GLY A 203 13.38 -19.97 -27.49
C GLY A 203 13.89 -19.90 -26.04
N ALA A 204 15.14 -20.30 -25.80
CA ALA A 204 15.74 -20.29 -24.47
C ALA A 204 15.92 -18.87 -23.93
N GLU A 205 15.08 -18.42 -22.99
CA GLU A 205 15.24 -17.13 -22.32
C GLU A 205 16.27 -17.20 -21.18
N ILE A 206 17.15 -16.21 -21.12
CA ILE A 206 18.08 -15.96 -20.01
C ILE A 206 17.70 -14.61 -19.39
N GLY A 207 17.12 -14.60 -18.18
CA GLY A 207 16.88 -13.35 -17.44
C GLY A 207 15.70 -13.40 -16.47
N GLY A 208 15.96 -13.73 -15.21
CA GLY A 208 14.98 -13.64 -14.11
C GLY A 208 14.99 -12.28 -13.39
N ALA A 209 14.12 -12.13 -12.38
CA ALA A 209 14.06 -10.94 -11.53
C ALA A 209 15.44 -10.68 -10.87
N GLY A 210 16.02 -9.50 -11.15
CA GLY A 210 17.37 -9.11 -10.72
C GLY A 210 18.43 -9.11 -11.84
N SER A 211 18.07 -9.49 -13.07
CA SER A 211 18.97 -9.38 -14.23
C SER A 211 18.95 -7.97 -14.84
N ALA A 212 20.13 -7.43 -15.16
CA ALA A 212 20.29 -6.20 -15.97
C ALA A 212 20.06 -6.45 -17.48
N TRP A 213 19.83 -7.71 -17.88
CA TRP A 213 19.54 -8.06 -19.27
C TRP A 213 18.07 -7.75 -19.60
N HIS A 214 17.86 -6.97 -20.66
CA HIS A 214 16.54 -6.62 -21.18
C HIS A 214 16.37 -7.17 -22.60
N GLN A 215 15.28 -7.92 -22.79
CA GLN A 215 14.94 -8.55 -24.07
C GLN A 215 14.58 -7.53 -25.16
N PHE A 216 14.04 -6.36 -24.76
CA PHE A 216 13.64 -5.27 -25.64
C PHE A 216 14.54 -4.06 -25.44
N ALA A 217 14.92 -3.40 -26.53
CA ALA A 217 15.74 -2.21 -26.52
C ALA A 217 15.20 -1.17 -27.52
N LEU A 218 15.48 0.10 -27.23
CA LEU A 218 15.32 1.23 -28.15
C LEU A 218 16.73 1.74 -28.46
N ARG A 219 17.06 1.88 -29.75
CA ARG A 219 18.39 2.33 -30.23
C ARG A 219 18.22 3.31 -31.38
N ALA A 220 19.14 4.26 -31.51
CA ALA A 220 19.07 5.26 -32.57
C ALA A 220 20.04 4.90 -33.70
N TYR A 221 19.61 5.06 -34.94
CA TYR A 221 20.38 4.72 -36.12
C TYR A 221 20.32 5.87 -37.14
N ARG A 222 21.45 6.16 -37.79
CA ARG A 222 21.50 7.15 -38.88
C ARG A 222 21.13 6.51 -40.21
N VAL A 223 20.18 7.13 -40.91
CA VAL A 223 19.81 6.77 -42.29
C VAL A 223 20.90 7.26 -43.24
N GLN A 224 21.60 6.34 -43.90
CA GLN A 224 22.67 6.66 -44.85
C GLN A 224 22.11 7.30 -46.13
N GLU A 225 22.81 8.29 -46.67
CA GLU A 225 22.47 8.88 -47.98
C GLU A 225 22.59 7.81 -49.08
N GLY A 226 21.54 7.64 -49.89
CA GLY A 226 21.45 6.56 -50.89
C GLY A 226 21.32 5.15 -50.29
N GLY A 227 21.14 5.03 -48.97
CA GLY A 227 20.93 3.77 -48.28
C GLY A 227 19.58 3.12 -48.59
N ARG A 228 19.46 1.81 -48.33
CA ARG A 228 18.30 0.96 -48.70
C ARG A 228 16.94 1.48 -48.18
N VAL A 229 16.93 2.22 -47.07
CA VAL A 229 15.71 2.77 -46.45
C VAL A 229 15.48 4.24 -46.78
N ALA A 230 16.44 4.93 -47.40
CA ALA A 230 16.29 6.33 -47.80
C ALA A 230 15.32 6.45 -48.99
N GLY A 231 14.32 7.32 -48.86
CA GLY A 231 13.24 7.50 -49.84
C GLY A 231 12.04 6.57 -49.64
N LEU A 232 12.08 5.66 -48.66
CA LEU A 232 10.94 4.84 -48.28
C LEU A 232 10.13 5.52 -47.17
N THR A 233 8.82 5.26 -47.14
CA THR A 233 8.01 5.58 -45.96
C THR A 233 8.44 4.73 -44.76
N VAL A 234 8.21 5.21 -43.54
CA VAL A 234 8.46 4.45 -42.31
C VAL A 234 7.79 3.07 -42.35
N GLY A 235 6.55 2.98 -42.82
CA GLY A 235 5.86 1.70 -42.97
C GLY A 235 6.51 0.77 -43.99
N GLN A 236 7.04 1.31 -45.09
CA GLN A 236 7.80 0.52 -46.05
C GLN A 236 9.16 0.08 -45.48
N ALA A 237 9.81 0.93 -44.67
CA ALA A 237 11.08 0.62 -44.03
C ALA A 237 10.94 -0.46 -42.94
N GLU A 238 9.90 -0.39 -42.11
CA GLU A 238 9.54 -1.44 -41.13
C GLU A 238 9.17 -2.76 -41.84
N ALA A 239 8.59 -2.70 -43.04
CA ALA A 239 8.26 -3.89 -43.82
C ALA A 239 9.47 -4.54 -44.54
N LEU A 240 10.65 -3.91 -44.57
CA LEU A 240 11.87 -4.47 -45.19
C LEU A 240 12.58 -5.52 -44.33
N GLU A 241 12.09 -5.76 -43.11
CA GLU A 241 12.64 -6.68 -42.13
C GLU A 241 12.66 -8.15 -42.59
N LEU A 242 13.49 -8.96 -41.91
CA LEU A 242 13.41 -10.42 -42.04
C LEU A 242 12.00 -10.90 -41.66
N PRO A 243 11.44 -11.93 -42.33
CA PRO A 243 10.13 -12.47 -41.97
C PRO A 243 10.06 -12.84 -40.48
N GLY A 244 9.32 -12.06 -39.69
CA GLY A 244 9.09 -12.31 -38.26
C GLY A 244 9.86 -11.42 -37.27
N ALA A 245 10.79 -10.56 -37.72
CA ALA A 245 11.32 -9.50 -36.86
C ALA A 245 10.24 -8.40 -36.67
N ARG A 246 10.24 -7.75 -35.48
CA ARG A 246 9.31 -6.65 -35.17
C ARG A 246 10.12 -5.44 -34.69
N LEU A 247 10.74 -4.73 -35.62
CA LEU A 247 11.36 -3.43 -35.37
C LEU A 247 10.40 -2.30 -35.72
N PHE A 248 10.41 -1.24 -34.93
CA PHE A 248 9.52 -0.09 -35.14
C PHE A 248 10.29 1.19 -35.00
N ILE A 249 10.12 2.08 -35.98
CA ILE A 249 10.67 3.43 -35.93
C ILE A 249 9.72 4.27 -35.08
N GLU A 250 10.14 4.63 -33.88
CA GLU A 250 9.31 5.35 -32.91
C GLU A 250 9.38 6.87 -33.11
N ARG A 251 10.58 7.38 -33.42
CA ARG A 251 10.85 8.81 -33.63
C ARG A 251 11.87 9.03 -34.73
N ILE A 252 11.77 10.19 -35.39
CA ILE A 252 12.71 10.66 -36.41
C ILE A 252 13.23 12.02 -35.95
N ARG A 253 14.55 12.19 -35.94
CA ARG A 253 15.20 13.50 -35.88
C ARG A 253 15.56 13.93 -37.30
N ARG A 254 14.98 15.04 -37.74
CA ARG A 254 15.24 15.68 -39.04
C ARG A 254 15.48 17.18 -38.86
N GLY A 255 16.60 17.67 -39.40
CA GLY A 255 16.94 19.08 -39.34
C GLY A 255 17.03 19.63 -37.91
N GLY A 256 17.45 18.81 -36.95
CA GLY A 256 17.55 19.16 -35.52
C GLY A 256 16.25 18.98 -34.72
N THR A 257 15.10 18.82 -35.39
CA THR A 257 13.80 18.62 -34.74
C THR A 257 13.47 17.15 -34.56
N ILE A 258 13.04 16.76 -33.35
CA ILE A 258 12.49 15.42 -33.09
C ILE A 258 10.99 15.43 -33.34
N GLN A 259 10.52 14.47 -34.13
CA GLN A 259 9.10 14.19 -34.31
C GLN A 259 8.81 12.72 -34.06
N ASP A 260 7.59 12.42 -33.63
CA ASP A 260 7.10 11.05 -33.60
C ASP A 260 6.92 10.55 -35.03
N ALA A 261 7.40 9.33 -35.29
CA ALA A 261 7.38 8.75 -36.63
C ALA A 261 5.98 8.23 -36.99
N LYS A 262 5.43 8.75 -38.08
CA LYS A 262 4.19 8.26 -38.70
C LYS A 262 4.50 7.29 -39.82
N ILE A 263 3.58 6.36 -40.09
CA ILE A 263 3.78 5.29 -41.07
C ILE A 263 4.03 5.81 -42.50
N ASP A 264 3.52 6.99 -42.80
CA ASP A 264 3.60 7.70 -44.07
C ASP A 264 4.79 8.67 -44.16
N ASP A 265 5.53 8.89 -43.07
CA ASP A 265 6.72 9.73 -43.10
C ASP A 265 7.79 9.09 -43.99
N VAL A 266 8.27 9.82 -45.00
CA VAL A 266 9.35 9.36 -45.88
C VAL A 266 10.69 9.61 -45.22
N LEU A 267 11.50 8.57 -45.01
CA LEU A 267 12.85 8.64 -44.46
C LEU A 267 13.79 9.29 -45.47
N GLN A 268 14.62 10.22 -45.01
CA GLN A 268 15.59 10.95 -45.82
C GLN A 268 17.01 10.57 -45.42
N GLY A 269 17.95 10.65 -46.37
CA GLY A 269 19.37 10.52 -46.06
C GLY A 269 19.77 11.58 -45.03
N GLY A 270 20.45 11.16 -43.96
CA GLY A 270 20.85 12.03 -42.86
C GLY A 270 19.91 12.04 -41.65
N ASP A 271 18.68 11.49 -41.75
CA ASP A 271 17.78 11.34 -40.60
C ASP A 271 18.41 10.44 -39.52
N ILE A 272 18.14 10.74 -38.24
CA ILE A 272 18.42 9.81 -37.12
C ILE A 272 17.08 9.24 -36.66
N VAL A 273 16.95 7.92 -36.64
CA VAL A 273 15.71 7.22 -36.30
C VAL A 273 15.86 6.39 -35.04
N ALA A 274 14.94 6.52 -34.09
CA ALA A 274 14.88 5.64 -32.92
C ALA A 274 14.08 4.38 -33.27
N VAL A 275 14.74 3.23 -33.20
CA VAL A 275 14.19 1.92 -33.56
C VAL A 275 14.03 1.07 -32.30
N ALA A 276 12.80 0.65 -32.02
CA ALA A 276 12.43 -0.26 -30.93
C ALA A 276 12.32 -1.69 -31.43
N GLY A 277 12.80 -2.66 -30.66
CA GLY A 277 12.65 -4.08 -31.02
C GLY A 277 13.30 -5.02 -30.02
N ARG A 278 13.26 -6.34 -30.29
CA ARG A 278 14.05 -7.30 -29.51
C ARG A 278 15.53 -7.03 -29.75
N ARG A 279 16.34 -7.08 -28.70
CA ARG A 279 17.78 -6.80 -28.79
C ARG A 279 18.47 -7.71 -29.81
N GLU A 280 18.11 -9.00 -29.84
CA GLU A 280 18.65 -9.96 -30.80
C GLU A 280 18.32 -9.58 -32.25
N GLU A 281 17.10 -9.10 -32.51
CA GLU A 281 16.66 -8.65 -33.83
C GLU A 281 17.36 -7.35 -34.24
N LEU A 282 17.49 -6.38 -33.32
CA LEU A 282 18.26 -5.14 -33.58
C LEU A 282 19.72 -5.45 -33.93
N VAL A 283 20.36 -6.38 -33.20
CA VAL A 283 21.76 -6.76 -33.47
C VAL A 283 21.87 -7.54 -34.78
N GLN A 284 20.97 -8.48 -35.07
CA GLN A 284 21.02 -9.29 -36.29
C GLN A 284 20.70 -8.50 -37.56
N VAL A 285 19.69 -7.62 -37.51
CA VAL A 285 19.21 -6.87 -38.67
C VAL A 285 20.02 -5.59 -38.89
N LEU A 286 20.35 -4.87 -37.83
CA LEU A 286 20.95 -3.53 -37.91
C LEU A 286 22.42 -3.50 -37.45
N GLY A 287 22.84 -4.37 -36.53
CA GLY A 287 24.13 -4.30 -35.83
C GLY A 287 25.40 -4.40 -36.69
N GLY A 288 25.30 -4.82 -37.95
CA GLY A 288 26.42 -4.86 -38.90
C GLY A 288 26.27 -3.96 -40.15
N VAL A 289 25.11 -3.32 -40.34
CA VAL A 289 24.74 -2.63 -41.60
C VAL A 289 24.35 -1.17 -41.37
N ALA A 290 23.73 -0.87 -40.23
CA ALA A 290 23.30 0.49 -39.88
C ALA A 290 24.30 1.15 -38.93
N HIS A 291 24.50 2.45 -39.07
CA HIS A 291 25.33 3.22 -38.15
C HIS A 291 24.50 3.61 -36.93
N GLU A 292 24.70 2.89 -35.83
CA GLU A 292 24.10 3.23 -34.53
C GLU A 292 24.67 4.56 -34.03
N VAL A 293 23.80 5.44 -33.55
CA VAL A 293 24.12 6.76 -33.00
C VAL A 293 23.55 6.82 -31.59
N ASP A 294 24.31 7.40 -30.67
CA ASP A 294 23.81 7.69 -29.32
C ASP A 294 23.10 9.05 -29.32
N ASP A 295 21.76 9.04 -29.41
CA ASP A 295 20.91 10.23 -29.44
C ASP A 295 19.94 10.20 -28.25
N ALA A 296 20.42 10.67 -27.09
CA ALA A 296 19.72 10.54 -25.80
C ALA A 296 18.34 11.21 -25.80
N GLU A 297 18.18 12.37 -26.44
CA GLU A 297 16.90 13.06 -26.57
C GLU A 297 15.91 12.31 -27.47
N LEU A 298 16.38 11.74 -28.59
CA LEU A 298 15.55 10.92 -29.47
C LEU A 298 15.12 9.62 -28.77
N LEU A 299 16.00 9.07 -27.93
CA LEU A 299 15.79 7.85 -27.13
C LEU A 299 15.04 8.06 -25.81
N ALA A 300 14.87 9.31 -25.35
CA ALA A 300 14.10 9.68 -24.15
C ALA A 300 12.58 9.56 -24.39
N VAL A 301 12.13 8.35 -24.71
CA VAL A 301 10.73 8.01 -24.90
C VAL A 301 10.16 7.58 -23.54
N PRO A 302 9.11 8.25 -23.02
CA PRO A 302 8.45 7.81 -21.78
C PRO A 302 7.81 6.45 -22.02
N VAL A 303 8.39 5.41 -21.42
CA VAL A 303 7.88 4.05 -21.47
C VAL A 303 7.12 3.78 -20.17
N GLU A 304 5.81 3.63 -20.26
CA GLU A 304 4.95 3.33 -19.12
C GLU A 304 4.60 1.84 -19.12
N GLY A 305 4.86 1.17 -18.00
CA GLY A 305 4.35 -0.17 -17.74
C GLY A 305 2.91 -0.07 -17.25
N VAL A 306 1.94 -0.44 -18.09
CA VAL A 306 0.51 -0.32 -17.77
C VAL A 306 -0.09 -1.71 -17.61
N ASP A 307 -0.64 -2.00 -16.43
CA ASP A 307 -1.46 -3.20 -16.21
C ASP A 307 -2.85 -2.97 -16.82
N ILE A 308 -3.26 -3.87 -17.71
CA ILE A 308 -4.54 -3.82 -18.41
C ILE A 308 -5.31 -5.08 -18.11
N TYR A 309 -6.53 -4.89 -17.60
CA TYR A 309 -7.48 -5.98 -17.42
C TYR A 309 -8.23 -6.20 -18.73
N ILE A 310 -8.10 -7.40 -19.31
CA ILE A 310 -8.63 -7.73 -20.63
C ILE A 310 -10.15 -7.93 -20.57
N THR A 311 -10.86 -7.14 -21.35
CA THR A 311 -12.34 -7.09 -21.35
C THR A 311 -12.92 -7.15 -22.74
N SER A 312 -12.12 -6.89 -23.77
CA SER A 312 -12.59 -6.88 -25.16
C SER A 312 -12.97 -8.28 -25.61
N LYS A 313 -14.07 -8.38 -26.38
CA LYS A 313 -14.57 -9.63 -26.98
C LYS A 313 -13.71 -10.01 -28.18
N ASP A 314 -13.18 -8.99 -28.86
CA ASP A 314 -12.40 -9.13 -30.09
C ASP A 314 -10.98 -9.63 -29.83
N VAL A 315 -10.56 -9.68 -28.56
CA VAL A 315 -9.25 -10.16 -28.11
C VAL A 315 -9.34 -11.55 -27.46
N ASP A 316 -10.53 -11.91 -26.96
CA ASP A 316 -10.76 -13.17 -26.27
C ASP A 316 -10.54 -14.36 -27.22
N GLY A 317 -9.60 -15.25 -26.88
CA GLY A 317 -9.32 -16.42 -27.69
C GLY A 317 -8.33 -16.20 -28.84
N LYS A 318 -7.78 -14.98 -29.01
CA LYS A 318 -6.76 -14.71 -30.04
C LYS A 318 -5.36 -14.98 -29.54
N LYS A 319 -4.48 -15.42 -30.45
CA LYS A 319 -3.05 -15.62 -30.17
C LYS A 319 -2.31 -14.30 -30.08
N LEU A 320 -1.24 -14.22 -29.29
CA LEU A 320 -0.40 -13.03 -29.21
C LEU A 320 0.16 -12.63 -30.60
N SER A 321 0.51 -13.61 -31.44
CA SER A 321 0.96 -13.38 -32.82
C SER A 321 -0.10 -12.74 -33.71
N GLU A 322 -1.38 -13.06 -33.52
CA GLU A 322 -2.50 -12.44 -34.25
C GLU A 322 -2.77 -11.02 -33.74
N LEU A 323 -2.70 -10.83 -32.42
CA LEU A 323 -2.90 -9.53 -31.78
C LEU A 323 -1.75 -8.56 -32.08
N ALA A 324 -0.54 -9.08 -32.29
CA ALA A 324 0.62 -8.31 -32.72
C ALA A 324 0.48 -7.66 -34.11
N GLN A 325 -0.46 -8.15 -34.94
CA GLN A 325 -0.76 -7.62 -36.28
C GLN A 325 -1.84 -6.54 -36.27
N LEU A 326 -2.40 -6.19 -35.10
CA LEU A 326 -3.40 -5.12 -35.01
C LEU A 326 -2.74 -3.77 -35.34
N PRO A 327 -3.42 -2.87 -36.10
CA PRO A 327 -2.86 -1.57 -36.46
C PRO A 327 -2.40 -0.72 -35.26
N GLY A 328 -3.01 -0.92 -34.08
CA GLY A 328 -2.64 -0.24 -32.84
C GLY A 328 -1.55 -0.93 -32.01
N ALA A 329 -1.06 -2.12 -32.40
CA ALA A 329 -0.07 -2.90 -31.65
C ALA A 329 1.39 -2.60 -32.04
N ARG A 330 1.60 -1.57 -32.87
CA ARG A 330 2.91 -1.01 -33.24
C ARG A 330 3.60 -0.44 -31.98
N GLY A 331 4.85 -0.81 -31.74
CA GLY A 331 5.63 -0.29 -30.59
C GLY A 331 5.18 -0.77 -29.20
N VAL A 332 4.25 -1.73 -29.11
CA VAL A 332 3.71 -2.26 -27.84
C VAL A 332 4.12 -3.71 -27.61
N PHE A 333 4.67 -3.96 -26.43
CA PHE A 333 5.18 -5.26 -26.00
C PHE A 333 4.49 -5.74 -24.72
N ILE A 334 4.37 -7.06 -24.55
CA ILE A 334 3.81 -7.68 -23.36
C ILE A 334 4.95 -8.12 -22.46
N ARG A 335 4.97 -7.63 -21.21
CA ARG A 335 5.97 -8.02 -20.20
C ARG A 335 5.53 -9.23 -19.38
N ARG A 336 4.23 -9.32 -19.06
CA ARG A 336 3.69 -10.37 -18.20
C ARG A 336 2.21 -10.57 -18.45
N ILE A 337 1.75 -11.81 -18.32
CA ILE A 337 0.32 -12.17 -18.29
C ILE A 337 0.04 -12.91 -16.97
N LYS A 338 -1.01 -12.49 -16.27
CA LYS A 338 -1.56 -13.16 -15.08
C LYS A 338 -3.00 -13.60 -15.37
N ARG A 339 -3.36 -14.82 -14.94
CA ARG A 339 -4.69 -15.39 -15.16
C ARG A 339 -5.27 -15.99 -13.89
N GLY A 340 -6.55 -15.71 -13.63
CA GLY A 340 -7.27 -16.28 -12.50
C GLY A 340 -7.05 -15.55 -11.18
N ALA A 341 -7.87 -15.88 -10.18
CA ALA A 341 -7.77 -15.32 -8.84
C ALA A 341 -6.51 -15.74 -8.06
N THR A 342 -5.83 -16.79 -8.50
CA THR A 342 -4.51 -17.19 -7.98
C THR A 342 -3.36 -16.42 -8.63
N GLU A 343 -3.65 -15.46 -9.52
CA GLU A 343 -2.67 -14.71 -10.32
C GLU A 343 -1.64 -15.61 -11.00
N THR A 344 -2.08 -16.75 -11.54
CA THR A 344 -1.19 -17.74 -12.15
C THR A 344 -0.42 -17.10 -13.30
N PRO A 345 0.93 -17.14 -13.29
CA PRO A 345 1.73 -16.57 -14.36
C PRO A 345 1.55 -17.39 -15.63
N ILE A 346 1.25 -16.72 -16.74
CA ILE A 346 1.09 -17.35 -18.06
C ILE A 346 2.31 -17.00 -18.92
N PRO A 347 2.95 -18.01 -19.56
CA PRO A 347 4.07 -17.77 -20.46
C PRO A 347 3.71 -16.82 -21.61
N VAL A 348 4.58 -15.85 -21.89
CA VAL A 348 4.39 -14.86 -22.98
C VAL A 348 5.06 -15.37 -24.25
N LEU A 349 4.36 -16.25 -24.98
CA LEU A 349 4.87 -16.89 -26.20
C LEU A 349 4.00 -16.50 -27.41
N PRO A 350 4.51 -16.54 -28.66
CA PRO A 350 3.76 -16.12 -29.85
C PRO A 350 2.39 -16.81 -30.00
N SER A 351 2.30 -18.10 -29.68
CA SER A 351 1.05 -18.86 -29.74
C SER A 351 0.23 -18.81 -28.45
N THR A 352 0.66 -18.07 -27.41
CA THR A 352 -0.13 -17.89 -26.20
C THR A 352 -1.45 -17.19 -26.54
N THR A 353 -2.56 -17.74 -26.06
CA THR A 353 -3.87 -17.14 -26.26
C THR A 353 -4.23 -16.20 -25.11
N LEU A 354 -4.68 -15.00 -25.44
CA LEU A 354 -5.18 -14.01 -24.48
C LEU A 354 -6.67 -14.25 -24.20
N HIS A 355 -7.09 -14.05 -22.96
CA HIS A 355 -8.50 -14.23 -22.58
C HIS A 355 -9.05 -13.09 -21.75
N ARG A 356 -10.37 -12.92 -21.82
CA ARG A 356 -11.08 -12.01 -20.91
C ARG A 356 -10.84 -12.40 -19.46
N GLY A 357 -10.53 -11.41 -18.64
CA GLY A 357 -10.16 -11.57 -17.25
C GLY A 357 -8.67 -11.82 -16.99
N ASP A 358 -7.84 -11.86 -18.03
CA ASP A 358 -6.39 -11.80 -17.86
C ASP A 358 -5.97 -10.37 -17.48
N THR A 359 -4.94 -10.27 -16.63
CA THR A 359 -4.22 -9.00 -16.41
C THR A 359 -2.92 -9.06 -17.21
N VAL A 360 -2.75 -8.10 -18.11
CA VAL A 360 -1.61 -8.02 -19.04
C VAL A 360 -0.83 -6.76 -18.75
N THR A 361 0.45 -6.91 -18.44
CA THR A 361 1.36 -5.77 -18.29
C THR A 361 1.91 -5.40 -19.66
N LEU A 362 1.48 -4.28 -20.23
CA LEU A 362 2.01 -3.74 -21.48
C LEU A 362 3.15 -2.76 -21.21
N VAL A 363 4.10 -2.72 -22.14
CA VAL A 363 5.25 -1.82 -22.14
C VAL A 363 5.37 -1.22 -23.53
N GLY A 364 5.44 0.09 -23.61
CA GLY A 364 5.51 0.86 -24.86
C GLY A 364 5.30 2.35 -24.58
N ARG A 365 5.15 3.17 -25.63
CA ARG A 365 4.84 4.60 -25.48
C ARG A 365 3.47 4.78 -24.84
N THR A 366 3.32 5.77 -23.97
CA THR A 366 2.03 6.07 -23.30
C THR A 366 0.86 6.21 -24.28
N GLN A 367 1.06 6.81 -25.46
CA GLN A 367 0.00 6.94 -26.47
C GLN A 367 -0.41 5.59 -27.07
N ASP A 368 0.55 4.72 -27.36
CA ASP A 368 0.30 3.42 -27.97
C ASP A 368 -0.24 2.42 -26.94
N THR A 369 0.30 2.41 -25.72
CA THR A 369 -0.25 1.59 -24.63
C THR A 369 -1.65 2.05 -24.24
N THR A 370 -1.97 3.35 -24.28
CA THR A 370 -3.33 3.86 -24.06
C THR A 370 -4.27 3.50 -25.21
N ALA A 371 -3.81 3.57 -26.47
CA ALA A 371 -4.58 3.19 -27.65
C ALA A 371 -4.90 1.68 -27.64
N VAL A 372 -3.90 0.84 -27.36
CA VAL A 372 -4.08 -0.61 -27.17
C VAL A 372 -4.99 -0.87 -25.97
N ALA A 373 -4.77 -0.21 -24.83
CA ALA A 373 -5.62 -0.36 -23.65
C ALA A 373 -7.09 -0.11 -23.99
N LYS A 374 -7.40 0.98 -24.72
CA LYS A 374 -8.76 1.30 -25.15
C LYS A 374 -9.39 0.22 -26.05
N ALA A 375 -8.58 -0.47 -26.86
CA ALA A 375 -9.04 -1.53 -27.77
C ALA A 375 -9.17 -2.91 -27.11
N VAL A 376 -8.32 -3.21 -26.12
CA VAL A 376 -8.20 -4.58 -25.56
C VAL A 376 -8.81 -4.72 -24.16
N GLY A 377 -8.90 -3.65 -23.38
CA GLY A 377 -9.23 -3.75 -21.95
C GLY A 377 -9.50 -2.44 -21.23
N VAL A 378 -9.34 -2.47 -19.90
CA VAL A 378 -9.38 -1.29 -19.04
C VAL A 378 -8.06 -1.21 -18.30
N ILE A 379 -7.47 -0.02 -18.22
CA ILE A 379 -6.27 0.22 -17.42
C ILE A 379 -6.60 -0.07 -15.95
N ASP A 380 -5.93 -1.07 -15.38
CA ASP A 380 -6.08 -1.46 -13.99
C ASP A 380 -5.26 -0.53 -13.10
N ARG A 381 -5.81 0.66 -12.82
CA ARG A 381 -5.15 1.60 -11.89
C ARG A 381 -5.22 1.02 -10.48
N PRO A 382 -4.09 0.84 -9.76
CA PRO A 382 -4.09 0.31 -8.41
C PRO A 382 -5.02 1.15 -7.52
N SER A 383 -5.95 0.46 -6.86
CA SER A 383 -6.90 1.02 -5.91
C SER A 383 -6.87 0.12 -4.70
N ASP A 384 -6.64 0.70 -3.53
CA ASP A 384 -6.58 -0.05 -2.27
C ASP A 384 -7.97 -0.20 -1.62
N VAL A 385 -9.01 0.36 -2.27
CA VAL A 385 -10.39 0.36 -1.76
C VAL A 385 -11.23 -0.72 -2.44
N ALA A 386 -11.83 -1.59 -1.63
CA ALA A 386 -12.84 -2.55 -2.05
C ALA A 386 -14.25 -1.95 -2.00
N ASP A 387 -15.08 -2.29 -2.99
CA ASP A 387 -16.51 -1.96 -2.98
C ASP A 387 -17.24 -2.84 -1.95
N MET A 388 -17.17 -2.42 -0.68
CA MET A 388 -17.78 -3.15 0.43
C MET A 388 -19.31 -3.08 0.43
N ALA A 389 -19.89 -2.04 -0.15
CA ALA A 389 -21.34 -1.95 -0.34
C ALA A 389 -21.82 -3.04 -1.29
N PHE A 390 -21.16 -3.17 -2.45
CA PHE A 390 -21.40 -4.27 -3.36
C PHE A 390 -21.14 -5.63 -2.71
N THR A 391 -19.99 -5.79 -2.06
CA THR A 391 -19.59 -7.07 -1.45
C THR A 391 -20.62 -7.53 -0.41
N GLY A 392 -21.03 -6.62 0.49
CA GLY A 392 -22.05 -6.89 1.49
C GLY A 392 -23.40 -7.23 0.85
N LEU A 393 -23.89 -6.41 -0.08
CA LEU A 393 -25.16 -6.65 -0.76
C LEU A 393 -25.16 -7.94 -1.59
N ALA A 394 -24.05 -8.27 -2.24
CA ALA A 394 -23.89 -9.48 -3.02
C ALA A 394 -23.89 -10.74 -2.14
N ILE A 395 -23.19 -10.70 -0.99
CA ILE A 395 -23.23 -11.77 0.01
C ILE A 395 -24.65 -11.89 0.58
N THR A 396 -25.31 -10.79 0.94
CA THR A 396 -26.68 -10.80 1.44
C THR A 396 -27.64 -11.38 0.42
N LEU A 397 -27.60 -10.94 -0.84
CA LEU A 397 -28.45 -11.44 -1.91
C LEU A 397 -28.21 -12.94 -2.13
N GLY A 398 -26.94 -13.36 -2.19
CA GLY A 398 -26.56 -14.76 -2.29
C GLY A 398 -27.10 -15.58 -1.13
N ALA A 399 -26.90 -15.11 0.10
CA ALA A 399 -27.37 -15.78 1.31
C ALA A 399 -28.91 -15.87 1.36
N LEU A 400 -29.63 -14.82 0.97
CA LEU A 400 -31.10 -14.80 0.89
C LEU A 400 -31.62 -15.82 -0.13
N ILE A 401 -31.04 -15.86 -1.33
CA ILE A 401 -31.36 -16.86 -2.35
C ILE A 401 -31.05 -18.26 -1.82
N GLY A 402 -29.89 -18.41 -1.18
CA GLY A 402 -29.43 -19.65 -0.57
C GLY A 402 -30.32 -20.16 0.56
N ALA A 403 -30.94 -19.25 1.31
CA ALA A 403 -31.83 -19.56 2.41
C ALA A 403 -33.19 -20.12 1.96
N ILE A 404 -33.54 -20.00 0.68
CA ILE A 404 -34.78 -20.57 0.13
C ILE A 404 -34.72 -22.11 0.28
N VAL A 405 -35.76 -22.67 0.88
CA VAL A 405 -35.94 -24.12 1.05
C VAL A 405 -37.11 -24.55 0.20
N ILE A 406 -36.86 -25.40 -0.79
CA ILE A 406 -37.89 -26.03 -1.62
C ILE A 406 -38.08 -27.47 -1.10
N ARG A 407 -39.29 -27.78 -0.62
CA ARG A 407 -39.62 -29.14 -0.19
C ARG A 407 -40.07 -29.97 -1.40
N ALA A 408 -39.18 -30.80 -1.92
CA ALA A 408 -39.51 -31.75 -3.00
C ALA A 408 -39.53 -33.17 -2.41
N GLY A 409 -40.68 -33.85 -2.48
CA GLY A 409 -40.82 -35.24 -2.00
C GLY A 409 -40.59 -35.43 -0.50
N GLY A 410 -40.80 -34.39 0.33
CA GLY A 410 -40.54 -34.43 1.78
C GLY A 410 -39.11 -34.08 2.20
N ILE A 411 -38.19 -33.88 1.24
CA ILE A 411 -36.80 -33.50 1.51
C ILE A 411 -36.64 -31.98 1.34
N PRO A 412 -36.12 -31.25 2.35
CA PRO A 412 -35.81 -29.84 2.21
C PRO A 412 -34.57 -29.66 1.31
N ILE A 413 -34.79 -29.27 0.05
CA ILE A 413 -33.71 -28.93 -0.88
C ILE A 413 -33.42 -27.44 -0.74
N THR A 414 -32.20 -27.10 -0.35
CA THR A 414 -31.75 -25.73 -0.14
C THR A 414 -30.31 -25.61 -0.57
N LEU A 415 -29.96 -24.45 -1.13
CA LEU A 415 -28.56 -24.13 -1.45
C LEU A 415 -27.76 -23.78 -0.20
N SER A 416 -28.42 -23.56 0.94
CA SER A 416 -27.89 -22.92 2.16
C SER A 416 -27.42 -21.49 1.93
N THR A 417 -27.35 -20.69 3.00
CA THR A 417 -26.81 -19.32 2.93
C THR A 417 -25.37 -19.31 2.39
N ALA A 418 -24.60 -20.34 2.75
CA ALA A 418 -23.24 -20.56 2.30
C ALA A 418 -23.15 -20.88 0.79
N GLY A 419 -23.93 -21.84 0.30
CA GLY A 419 -23.93 -22.17 -1.13
C GLY A 419 -24.49 -21.04 -1.99
N GLY A 420 -25.47 -20.28 -1.47
CA GLY A 420 -25.96 -19.06 -2.10
C GLY A 420 -24.90 -17.95 -2.21
N ALA A 421 -24.09 -17.74 -1.17
CA ALA A 421 -22.98 -16.79 -1.20
C ALA A 421 -21.88 -17.19 -2.21
N LEU A 422 -21.57 -18.49 -2.32
CA LEU A 422 -20.65 -19.02 -3.33
C LEU A 422 -21.16 -18.75 -4.76
N ILE A 423 -22.43 -19.04 -5.04
CA ILE A 423 -23.04 -18.79 -6.36
C ILE A 423 -23.07 -17.30 -6.68
N ALA A 424 -23.44 -16.46 -5.71
CA ALA A 424 -23.39 -15.02 -5.87
C ALA A 424 -21.97 -14.57 -6.22
N GLY A 425 -20.95 -15.08 -5.52
CA GLY A 425 -19.54 -14.89 -5.86
C GLY A 425 -19.26 -15.23 -7.33
N ILE A 426 -19.59 -16.44 -7.78
CA ILE A 426 -19.34 -16.90 -9.16
C ILE A 426 -19.99 -15.96 -10.19
N VAL A 427 -21.26 -15.62 -9.99
CA VAL A 427 -22.03 -14.75 -10.90
C VAL A 427 -21.43 -13.35 -10.94
N PHE A 428 -21.15 -12.77 -9.77
CA PHE A 428 -20.66 -11.41 -9.64
C PHE A 428 -19.18 -11.26 -10.05
N GLY A 429 -18.37 -12.29 -9.82
CA GLY A 429 -17.00 -12.38 -10.33
C GLY A 429 -16.97 -12.44 -11.86
N TRP A 430 -17.83 -13.25 -12.46
CA TRP A 430 -18.01 -13.29 -13.92
C TRP A 430 -18.55 -11.96 -14.47
N LEU A 431 -19.55 -11.36 -13.82
CA LEU A 431 -20.12 -10.09 -14.24
C LEU A 431 -19.07 -8.97 -14.22
N ARG A 432 -18.19 -8.95 -13.21
CA ARG A 432 -17.04 -8.03 -13.16
C ARG A 432 -16.06 -8.27 -14.31
N ALA A 433 -15.80 -9.52 -14.69
CA ALA A 433 -14.92 -9.79 -15.83
C ALA A 433 -15.46 -9.20 -17.14
N ILE A 434 -16.78 -9.00 -17.24
CA ILE A 434 -17.43 -8.33 -18.37
C ILE A 434 -17.50 -6.81 -18.15
N HIS A 435 -17.76 -6.37 -16.92
CA HIS A 435 -17.93 -4.97 -16.52
C HIS A 435 -16.97 -4.60 -15.36
N PRO A 436 -15.68 -4.29 -15.64
CA PRO A 436 -14.66 -4.10 -14.60
C PRO A 436 -14.84 -2.87 -13.71
N THR A 437 -15.66 -1.91 -14.15
CA THR A 437 -15.98 -0.69 -13.40
C THR A 437 -16.97 -0.96 -12.26
N PHE A 438 -17.52 -2.16 -12.17
CA PHE A 438 -18.55 -2.54 -11.20
C PHE A 438 -18.04 -3.57 -10.18
N GLY A 439 -18.40 -3.37 -8.91
CA GLY A 439 -18.20 -4.35 -7.84
C GLY A 439 -16.75 -4.74 -7.62
N ARG A 440 -15.82 -3.77 -7.69
CA ARG A 440 -14.37 -3.99 -7.66
C ARG A 440 -13.90 -4.41 -6.27
N ILE A 441 -13.23 -5.57 -6.20
CA ILE A 441 -12.53 -6.05 -5.00
C ILE A 441 -11.04 -6.17 -5.36
N PRO A 442 -10.15 -5.33 -4.79
CA PRO A 442 -8.70 -5.41 -4.98
C PRO A 442 -8.14 -6.78 -4.57
N SER A 443 -7.04 -7.22 -5.21
CA SER A 443 -6.39 -8.49 -4.89
C SER A 443 -6.05 -8.64 -3.39
N PRO A 444 -5.53 -7.63 -2.67
CA PRO A 444 -5.26 -7.75 -1.23
C PRO A 444 -6.53 -7.98 -0.39
N THR A 445 -7.65 -7.34 -0.73
CA THR A 445 -8.93 -7.56 -0.03
C THR A 445 -9.50 -8.94 -0.35
N LEU A 446 -9.42 -9.37 -1.61
CA LEU A 446 -9.87 -10.70 -2.01
C LEU A 446 -9.04 -11.78 -1.29
N TRP A 447 -7.72 -11.56 -1.15
CA TRP A 447 -6.85 -12.41 -0.34
C TRP A 447 -7.23 -12.41 1.14
N PHE A 448 -7.53 -11.26 1.73
CA PHE A 448 -7.99 -11.19 3.13
C PHE A 448 -9.28 -11.98 3.33
N MET A 449 -10.29 -11.74 2.50
CA MET A 449 -11.58 -12.44 2.57
C MET A 449 -11.42 -13.96 2.37
N ASN A 450 -10.55 -14.36 1.44
CA ASN A 450 -10.31 -15.78 1.14
C ASN A 450 -9.45 -16.45 2.23
N SER A 451 -8.25 -15.93 2.49
CA SER A 451 -7.28 -16.54 3.40
C SER A 451 -7.61 -16.29 4.87
N VAL A 452 -7.78 -15.04 5.29
CA VAL A 452 -8.09 -14.70 6.69
C VAL A 452 -9.50 -15.16 7.04
N GLY A 453 -10.47 -14.99 6.14
CA GLY A 453 -11.83 -15.52 6.32
C GLY A 453 -11.89 -17.02 6.59
N LEU A 454 -11.18 -17.82 5.78
CA LEU A 454 -11.07 -19.26 6.01
C LEU A 454 -10.38 -19.59 7.33
N ASN A 455 -9.25 -18.93 7.64
CA ASN A 455 -8.49 -19.24 8.84
C ASN A 455 -9.24 -18.86 10.13
N VAL A 456 -10.03 -17.77 10.14
CA VAL A 456 -10.92 -17.44 11.27
C VAL A 456 -11.99 -18.51 11.44
N PHE A 457 -12.66 -18.92 10.36
CA PHE A 457 -13.64 -20.01 10.40
C PHE A 457 -13.04 -21.29 10.99
N ILE A 458 -11.85 -21.68 10.52
CA ILE A 458 -11.13 -22.86 10.99
C ILE A 458 -10.68 -22.72 12.44
N ALA A 459 -10.25 -21.54 12.88
CA ALA A 459 -9.89 -21.28 14.26
C ALA A 459 -11.08 -21.48 15.21
N VAL A 460 -12.26 -20.93 14.87
CA VAL A 460 -13.47 -21.11 15.70
C VAL A 460 -13.89 -22.59 15.74
N VAL A 461 -13.83 -23.28 14.60
CA VAL A 461 -14.11 -24.72 14.53
C VAL A 461 -13.14 -25.54 15.39
N GLY A 462 -11.84 -25.25 15.32
CA GLY A 462 -10.80 -25.94 16.09
C GLY A 462 -10.92 -25.71 17.60
N ILE A 463 -11.17 -24.46 18.02
CA ILE A 463 -11.34 -24.11 19.44
C ILE A 463 -12.56 -24.83 20.02
N THR A 464 -13.67 -24.85 19.28
CA THR A 464 -14.91 -25.51 19.72
C THR A 464 -14.75 -27.02 19.82
N ALA A 465 -14.05 -27.64 18.86
CA ALA A 465 -13.84 -29.09 18.83
C ALA A 465 -12.70 -29.58 19.75
N GLY A 466 -11.87 -28.67 20.27
CA GLY A 466 -10.71 -28.97 21.11
C GLY A 466 -11.00 -30.01 22.19
N PRO A 467 -11.96 -29.79 23.11
CA PRO A 467 -12.22 -30.70 24.23
C PRO A 467 -12.51 -32.16 23.82
N GLY A 468 -13.10 -32.39 22.64
CA GLY A 468 -13.42 -33.73 22.12
C GLY A 468 -12.33 -34.35 21.24
N PHE A 469 -11.35 -33.55 20.78
CA PHE A 469 -10.38 -33.96 19.77
C PHE A 469 -9.46 -35.11 20.23
N VAL A 470 -8.92 -35.04 21.46
CA VAL A 470 -7.97 -36.05 21.97
C VAL A 470 -8.63 -37.43 22.06
N ALA A 471 -9.87 -37.47 22.57
CA ALA A 471 -10.66 -38.70 22.63
C ALA A 471 -10.98 -39.23 21.23
N GLY A 472 -11.33 -38.35 20.29
CA GLY A 472 -11.57 -38.71 18.88
C GLY A 472 -10.32 -39.27 18.19
N LEU A 473 -9.15 -38.67 18.42
CA LEU A 473 -7.87 -39.13 17.88
C LEU A 473 -7.46 -40.49 18.44
N GLN A 474 -7.64 -40.73 19.74
CA GLN A 474 -7.37 -42.02 20.36
C GLN A 474 -8.28 -43.13 19.83
N LYS A 475 -9.56 -42.82 19.58
CA LYS A 475 -10.56 -43.79 19.14
C LYS A 475 -10.48 -44.12 17.65
N LEU A 476 -10.27 -43.11 16.79
CA LEU A 476 -10.41 -43.24 15.33
C LEU A 476 -9.14 -42.85 14.55
N GLY A 477 -8.12 -42.28 15.18
CA GLY A 477 -7.00 -41.61 14.49
C GLY A 477 -6.24 -42.48 13.49
N VAL A 478 -5.87 -43.71 13.86
CA VAL A 478 -5.15 -44.63 12.95
C VAL A 478 -6.02 -45.06 11.78
N SER A 479 -7.28 -45.40 12.06
CA SER A 479 -8.28 -45.77 11.05
C SER A 479 -8.50 -44.63 10.07
N LEU A 480 -8.73 -43.41 10.59
CA LEU A 480 -8.93 -42.19 9.79
C LEU A 480 -7.71 -41.86 8.94
N PHE A 481 -6.50 -42.05 9.45
CA PHE A 481 -5.28 -41.83 8.68
C PHE A 481 -5.17 -42.79 7.50
N LEU A 482 -5.36 -44.10 7.72
CA LEU A 482 -5.31 -45.11 6.65
C LEU A 482 -6.41 -44.91 5.60
N TRP A 483 -7.64 -44.66 6.04
CA TRP A 483 -8.74 -44.36 5.13
C TRP A 483 -8.58 -43.00 4.45
N GLY A 484 -7.91 -42.04 5.10
CA GLY A 484 -7.49 -40.77 4.51
C GLY A 484 -6.49 -40.93 3.39
N ILE A 485 -5.53 -41.86 3.53
CA ILE A 485 -4.61 -42.26 2.47
C ILE A 485 -5.37 -42.82 1.28
N PHE A 486 -6.26 -43.78 1.52
CA PHE A 486 -7.08 -44.37 0.48
C PHE A 486 -7.93 -43.32 -0.25
N ALA A 487 -8.66 -42.52 0.53
CA ALA A 487 -9.56 -41.46 0.05
C ALA A 487 -8.83 -40.38 -0.77
N SER A 488 -7.56 -40.10 -0.47
CA SER A 488 -6.75 -39.12 -1.20
C SER A 488 -6.11 -39.73 -2.45
N SER A 489 -5.48 -40.90 -2.32
CA SER A 489 -4.60 -41.46 -3.36
C SER A 489 -5.35 -42.12 -4.49
N VAL A 490 -6.44 -42.84 -4.19
CA VAL A 490 -7.16 -43.62 -5.21
C VAL A 490 -7.80 -42.72 -6.28
N PRO A 491 -8.55 -41.66 -5.94
CA PRO A 491 -9.08 -40.75 -6.95
C PRO A 491 -8.00 -40.09 -7.79
N LEU A 492 -6.86 -39.73 -7.18
CA LEU A 492 -5.75 -39.10 -7.90
C LEU A 492 -5.11 -40.05 -8.92
N ILE A 493 -4.82 -41.29 -8.52
CA ILE A 493 -4.18 -42.28 -9.39
C ILE A 493 -5.10 -42.63 -10.56
N ILE A 494 -6.38 -42.90 -10.29
CA ILE A 494 -7.38 -43.17 -11.33
C ILE A 494 -7.53 -41.95 -12.25
N GLY A 495 -7.61 -40.75 -11.66
CA GLY A 495 -7.68 -39.48 -12.39
C GLY A 495 -6.54 -39.28 -13.36
N MET A 496 -5.30 -39.55 -12.95
CA MET A 496 -4.12 -39.46 -13.82
C MET A 496 -4.22 -40.39 -15.04
N TYR A 497 -4.69 -41.62 -14.86
CA TYR A 497 -4.87 -42.56 -15.96
C TYR A 497 -6.02 -42.16 -16.89
N ILE A 498 -7.13 -41.65 -16.34
CA ILE A 498 -8.24 -41.11 -17.13
C ILE A 498 -7.77 -39.90 -17.95
N ALA A 499 -7.02 -38.98 -17.33
CA ALA A 499 -6.46 -37.81 -17.98
C ALA A 499 -5.56 -38.17 -19.17
N LYS A 500 -4.72 -39.22 -19.01
CA LYS A 500 -3.79 -39.68 -20.05
C LYS A 500 -4.46 -40.48 -21.16
N TYR A 501 -5.28 -41.47 -20.81
CA TYR A 501 -5.74 -42.47 -21.78
C TYR A 501 -7.14 -42.18 -22.34
N VAL A 502 -8.02 -41.54 -21.55
CA VAL A 502 -9.38 -41.21 -21.99
C VAL A 502 -9.42 -39.83 -22.60
N PHE A 503 -8.97 -38.81 -21.86
CA PHE A 503 -8.99 -37.42 -22.32
C PHE A 503 -7.77 -37.05 -23.18
N LYS A 504 -6.70 -37.85 -23.14
CA LYS A 504 -5.48 -37.67 -23.95
C LYS A 504 -4.89 -36.26 -23.80
N PHE A 505 -4.89 -35.72 -22.58
CA PHE A 505 -4.28 -34.43 -22.31
C PHE A 505 -2.77 -34.48 -22.57
N HIS A 506 -2.22 -33.35 -23.02
CA HIS A 506 -0.80 -33.23 -23.27
C HIS A 506 0.01 -33.47 -21.98
N PRO A 507 1.11 -34.26 -22.01
CA PRO A 507 1.89 -34.61 -20.82
C PRO A 507 2.36 -33.40 -19.99
N ALA A 508 2.66 -32.28 -20.66
CA ALA A 508 3.13 -31.04 -20.02
C ALA A 508 2.09 -30.36 -19.11
N ILE A 509 0.79 -30.50 -19.41
CA ILE A 509 -0.30 -29.84 -18.64
C ILE A 509 -1.11 -30.82 -17.81
N LEU A 510 -1.01 -32.12 -18.09
CA LEU A 510 -1.83 -33.18 -17.48
C LEU A 510 -1.80 -33.18 -15.95
N LEU A 511 -0.60 -33.10 -15.36
CA LEU A 511 -0.45 -33.12 -13.91
C LEU A 511 -1.03 -31.85 -13.26
N GLY A 512 -0.95 -30.71 -13.95
CA GLY A 512 -1.61 -29.46 -13.57
C GLY A 512 -3.14 -29.56 -13.62
N ILE A 513 -3.70 -30.22 -14.64
CA ILE A 513 -5.15 -30.50 -14.76
C ILE A 513 -5.62 -31.33 -13.56
N CYS A 514 -4.91 -32.41 -13.22
CA CYS A 514 -5.21 -33.25 -12.05
C CYS A 514 -5.11 -32.48 -10.74
N ALA A 515 -4.07 -31.64 -10.58
CA ALA A 515 -3.89 -30.78 -9.40
C ALA A 515 -5.04 -29.78 -9.24
N GLY A 516 -5.46 -29.14 -10.34
CA GLY A 516 -6.58 -28.19 -10.34
C GLY A 516 -7.90 -28.86 -10.01
N ALA A 517 -8.21 -30.01 -10.61
CA ALA A 517 -9.46 -30.74 -10.35
C ALA A 517 -9.62 -31.17 -8.87
N ARG A 518 -8.49 -31.31 -8.17
CA ARG A 518 -8.38 -31.63 -6.73
C ARG A 518 -8.08 -30.41 -5.86
N THR A 519 -8.13 -29.21 -6.42
CA THR A 519 -7.89 -27.93 -5.73
C THR A 519 -6.57 -27.81 -4.99
N THR A 520 -5.54 -28.59 -5.38
CA THR A 520 -4.29 -28.69 -4.62
C THR A 520 -3.20 -27.77 -5.20
N THR A 521 -3.10 -26.55 -4.65
CA THR A 521 -2.08 -25.56 -5.04
C THR A 521 -0.66 -26.02 -4.70
N ALA A 522 -0.48 -26.68 -3.55
CA ALA A 522 0.82 -27.19 -3.12
C ALA A 522 1.41 -28.21 -4.10
N ALA A 523 0.56 -29.07 -4.68
CA ALA A 523 0.99 -30.01 -5.70
C ALA A 523 1.40 -29.28 -7.00
N LEU A 524 0.67 -28.23 -7.40
CA LEU A 524 1.01 -27.46 -8.60
C LEU A 524 2.42 -26.84 -8.50
N GLY A 525 2.76 -26.22 -7.37
CA GLY A 525 4.09 -25.64 -7.16
C GLY A 525 5.19 -26.70 -7.32
N MET A 526 5.02 -27.86 -6.66
CA MET A 526 5.97 -28.96 -6.76
C MET A 526 6.04 -29.56 -8.18
N ILE A 527 4.93 -29.58 -8.92
CA ILE A 527 4.91 -30.00 -10.33
C ILE A 527 5.71 -29.02 -11.19
N CYS A 528 5.51 -27.70 -11.04
CA CYS A 528 6.24 -26.68 -11.80
C CYS A 528 7.74 -26.72 -11.50
N ASP A 529 8.13 -26.92 -10.23
CA ASP A 529 9.52 -27.06 -9.82
C ASP A 529 10.17 -28.32 -10.42
N ALA A 530 9.45 -29.46 -10.37
CA ALA A 530 9.90 -30.70 -10.99
C ALA A 530 9.98 -30.60 -12.53
N ALA A 531 9.08 -29.83 -13.14
CA ALA A 531 9.06 -29.56 -14.58
C ALA A 531 10.12 -28.55 -15.03
N LYS A 532 10.66 -27.74 -14.10
CA LYS A 532 11.48 -26.55 -14.38
C LYS A 532 10.81 -25.61 -15.39
N SER A 533 9.48 -25.53 -15.35
CA SER A 533 8.66 -24.77 -16.28
C SER A 533 7.32 -24.39 -15.63
N GLN A 534 6.73 -23.28 -16.08
CA GLN A 534 5.39 -22.85 -15.65
C GLN A 534 4.25 -23.40 -16.52
N VAL A 535 4.57 -24.16 -17.58
CA VAL A 535 3.58 -24.79 -18.47
C VAL A 535 2.52 -25.62 -17.74
N PRO A 536 2.83 -26.41 -16.69
CA PRO A 536 1.80 -27.16 -15.96
C PRO A 536 0.67 -26.26 -15.40
N GLY A 537 0.97 -25.00 -15.10
CA GLY A 537 -0.01 -24.01 -14.64
C GLY A 537 -1.15 -23.75 -15.63
N LEU A 538 -0.92 -23.94 -16.94
CA LEU A 538 -1.95 -23.77 -17.97
C LEU A 538 -3.13 -24.73 -17.77
N GLY A 539 -2.87 -25.95 -17.32
CA GLY A 539 -3.88 -26.97 -17.06
C GLY A 539 -4.66 -26.77 -15.76
N TYR A 540 -4.14 -25.97 -14.84
CA TYR A 540 -4.68 -25.84 -13.48
C TYR A 540 -5.95 -24.98 -13.41
N THR A 541 -6.01 -23.89 -14.18
CA THR A 541 -6.98 -22.81 -13.95
C THR A 541 -8.45 -23.21 -14.11
N VAL A 542 -8.79 -23.94 -15.18
CA VAL A 542 -10.18 -24.36 -15.47
C VAL A 542 -10.63 -25.44 -14.50
N THR A 543 -9.79 -26.46 -14.29
CA THR A 543 -10.13 -27.57 -13.39
C THR A 543 -10.16 -27.14 -11.93
N TYR A 544 -9.33 -26.15 -11.53
CA TYR A 544 -9.42 -25.53 -10.21
C TYR A 544 -10.78 -24.87 -9.98
N ALA A 545 -11.26 -24.06 -10.93
CA ALA A 545 -12.54 -23.38 -10.79
C ALA A 545 -13.71 -24.38 -10.65
N VAL A 546 -13.73 -25.44 -11.49
CA VAL A 546 -14.76 -26.48 -11.45
C VAL A 546 -14.65 -27.33 -10.19
N GLY A 547 -13.45 -27.82 -9.87
CA GLY A 547 -13.17 -28.65 -8.71
C GLY A 547 -13.50 -27.95 -7.40
N ASN A 548 -13.05 -26.70 -7.25
CA ASN A 548 -13.30 -25.91 -6.05
C ASN A 548 -14.78 -25.60 -5.84
N THR A 549 -15.54 -25.44 -6.92
CA THR A 549 -17.00 -25.25 -6.83
C THR A 549 -17.70 -26.56 -6.45
N LEU A 550 -17.46 -27.64 -7.19
CA LEU A 550 -18.17 -28.91 -6.99
C LEU A 550 -17.80 -29.60 -5.68
N LEU A 551 -16.51 -29.70 -5.35
CA LEU A 551 -16.07 -30.34 -4.11
C LEU A 551 -16.56 -29.56 -2.88
N THR A 552 -16.65 -28.23 -2.97
CA THR A 552 -17.27 -27.41 -1.92
C THR A 552 -18.73 -27.80 -1.73
N ILE A 553 -19.52 -27.80 -2.82
CA ILE A 553 -20.96 -28.16 -2.78
C ILE A 553 -21.17 -29.60 -2.28
N TRP A 554 -20.26 -30.53 -2.58
CA TRP A 554 -20.37 -31.93 -2.15
C TRP A 554 -20.37 -32.10 -0.63
N GLY A 555 -19.91 -31.10 0.14
CA GLY A 555 -20.11 -31.04 1.59
C GLY A 555 -21.59 -31.18 2.01
N MET A 556 -22.54 -30.66 1.23
CA MET A 556 -23.98 -30.81 1.50
C MET A 556 -24.54 -32.20 1.16
N VAL A 557 -23.91 -32.95 0.25
CA VAL A 557 -24.44 -34.26 -0.19
C VAL A 557 -24.39 -35.29 0.94
N TRP A 558 -23.42 -35.17 1.85
CA TRP A 558 -23.22 -36.07 2.99
C TRP A 558 -24.39 -36.12 3.97
N SER A 559 -25.17 -35.04 4.12
CA SER A 559 -26.38 -35.05 4.95
C SER A 559 -27.53 -35.85 4.33
N CYS A 560 -27.55 -36.01 3.00
CA CYS A 560 -28.62 -36.70 2.28
C CYS A 560 -28.38 -38.22 2.15
N CYS A 561 -27.15 -38.70 2.38
CA CYS A 561 -26.78 -40.10 2.21
C CYS A 561 -26.88 -40.96 3.48
N SER A 562 -27.58 -40.49 4.53
CA SER A 562 -27.86 -41.33 5.71
C SER A 562 -28.75 -42.54 5.33
N PRO A 563 -28.47 -43.75 5.86
CA PRO A 563 -29.27 -44.95 5.59
C PRO A 563 -30.77 -44.79 5.88
N ASP A 564 -31.16 -43.86 6.75
CA ASP A 564 -32.57 -43.61 7.10
C ASP A 564 -33.34 -42.82 6.04
N ALA A 565 -32.66 -42.09 5.15
CA ALA A 565 -33.27 -41.31 4.06
C ALA A 565 -33.43 -42.13 2.76
N ALA A 566 -32.90 -43.36 2.72
CA ALA A 566 -32.77 -44.17 1.51
C ALA A 566 -34.07 -44.80 0.97
N ARG A 567 -35.24 -44.53 1.57
CA ARG A 567 -36.51 -45.17 1.17
C ARG A 567 -37.30 -44.47 0.06
N GLY A 568 -36.82 -43.38 -0.55
CA GLY A 568 -37.72 -42.56 -1.40
C GLY A 568 -37.21 -41.88 -2.68
N SER A 569 -35.98 -42.02 -3.17
CA SER A 569 -35.56 -41.20 -4.32
C SER A 569 -34.52 -41.83 -5.25
N TYR A 570 -34.99 -42.28 -6.42
CA TYR A 570 -34.14 -42.61 -7.57
C TYR A 570 -34.61 -41.98 -8.90
N ARG A 571 -35.58 -41.04 -8.92
CA ARG A 571 -36.23 -40.67 -10.20
C ARG A 571 -36.40 -39.20 -10.59
N THR A 572 -35.99 -38.21 -9.80
CA THR A 572 -36.43 -36.82 -10.07
C THR A 572 -35.30 -35.78 -10.02
N PHE A 573 -34.19 -36.00 -10.72
CA PHE A 573 -33.08 -35.04 -10.78
C PHE A 573 -32.79 -34.45 -12.17
N LEU A 574 -33.70 -34.62 -13.13
CA LEU A 574 -33.58 -34.01 -14.46
C LEU A 574 -34.88 -33.26 -14.76
N LEU A 575 -34.78 -31.94 -14.96
CA LEU A 575 -35.74 -30.97 -15.53
C LEU A 575 -36.20 -29.88 -14.54
N ILE A 576 -35.68 -28.65 -14.71
CA ILE A 576 -36.42 -27.45 -15.16
C ILE A 576 -35.63 -26.17 -14.82
N SER A 577 -35.38 -25.41 -15.87
CA SER A 577 -34.95 -24.01 -15.87
C SER A 577 -36.13 -23.13 -16.31
N ARG A 578 -36.29 -21.94 -15.70
CA ARG A 578 -36.86 -20.66 -16.21
C ARG A 578 -37.80 -19.91 -15.25
N ARG A 579 -37.62 -18.57 -15.21
CA ARG A 579 -38.46 -17.48 -14.64
C ARG A 579 -38.42 -17.33 -13.10
N CYS A 580 -38.45 -16.15 -12.48
CA CYS A 580 -38.67 -14.76 -12.91
C CYS A 580 -38.10 -13.78 -11.85
N TRP A 581 -38.06 -12.50 -12.23
CA TRP A 581 -37.45 -11.36 -11.54
C TRP A 581 -38.51 -10.46 -10.85
N MET A 582 -38.04 -9.55 -9.97
CA MET A 582 -38.68 -8.32 -9.41
C MET A 582 -39.43 -8.36 -8.06
N ALA A 583 -38.94 -7.58 -7.08
CA ALA A 583 -39.66 -6.46 -6.42
C ALA A 583 -38.80 -5.73 -5.35
N LYS A 584 -38.94 -4.40 -5.27
CA LYS A 584 -38.31 -3.42 -4.34
C LYS A 584 -39.13 -3.25 -3.04
N SER A 585 -38.48 -2.87 -1.92
CA SER A 585 -39.07 -2.14 -0.77
C SER A 585 -37.98 -1.82 0.29
N SER A 586 -37.42 -0.60 0.34
CA SER A 586 -37.66 0.53 1.29
C SER A 586 -37.19 0.37 2.76
N LYS A 587 -36.08 1.07 3.06
CA LYS A 587 -35.61 1.77 4.29
C LYS A 587 -36.14 1.41 5.69
N SER A 588 -35.18 1.35 6.64
CA SER A 588 -35.16 2.18 7.86
C SER A 588 -33.75 2.22 8.47
N ASP A 589 -33.21 3.41 8.71
CA ASP A 589 -31.91 3.68 9.35
C ASP A 589 -32.02 3.59 10.89
N HIS A 590 -31.11 2.85 11.54
CA HIS A 590 -30.85 2.97 12.98
C HIS A 590 -29.34 3.01 13.27
N ASP A 591 -29.01 3.80 14.29
CA ASP A 591 -27.77 4.55 14.50
C ASP A 591 -26.79 3.82 15.43
N ASP A 592 -25.58 3.51 14.95
CA ASP A 592 -24.59 2.64 15.59
C ASP A 592 -23.46 3.46 16.26
N SER A 593 -23.84 4.31 17.22
CA SER A 593 -22.97 5.35 17.79
C SER A 593 -22.02 4.88 18.91
N ALA A 594 -21.98 3.57 19.24
CA ALA A 594 -21.12 3.02 20.29
C ALA A 594 -19.77 2.46 19.78
N ALA A 595 -19.71 1.96 18.53
CA ALA A 595 -18.48 1.45 17.91
C ALA A 595 -17.50 2.55 17.48
N MET A 596 -17.96 3.81 17.42
CA MET A 596 -17.22 4.95 16.88
C MET A 596 -16.22 5.58 17.88
N ALA A 597 -16.37 5.30 19.18
CA ALA A 597 -15.48 5.84 20.23
C ALA A 597 -14.15 5.08 20.37
N SER A 598 -14.05 3.88 19.79
CA SER A 598 -12.87 3.00 19.84
C SER A 598 -12.06 2.98 18.53
N LEU A 599 -12.43 3.80 17.55
CA LEU A 599 -11.73 3.86 16.25
C LEU A 599 -10.34 4.46 16.43
N SER A 600 -9.36 3.88 15.72
CA SER A 600 -8.05 4.50 15.63
C SER A 600 -8.14 5.89 14.97
N PRO A 601 -7.17 6.78 15.22
CA PRO A 601 -7.01 8.07 14.54
C PRO A 601 -7.24 8.07 13.02
N PHE A 602 -6.78 7.02 12.35
CA PHE A 602 -6.85 6.86 10.91
C PHE A 602 -8.23 6.36 10.46
N GLU A 603 -8.82 5.40 11.19
CA GLU A 603 -10.18 4.93 10.94
C GLU A 603 -11.22 6.02 11.21
N LEU A 604 -11.08 6.78 12.31
CA LEU A 604 -11.97 7.91 12.64
C LEU A 604 -11.97 8.95 11.52
N LYS A 605 -10.79 9.28 10.99
CA LYS A 605 -10.67 10.21 9.86
C LYS A 605 -11.39 9.67 8.62
N ASP A 606 -11.22 8.38 8.30
CA ASP A 606 -11.84 7.78 7.12
C ASP A 606 -13.37 7.68 7.28
N GLU A 607 -13.86 7.40 8.48
CA GLU A 607 -15.30 7.46 8.80
C GLU A 607 -15.86 8.88 8.71
N LEU A 608 -15.11 9.90 9.13
CA LEU A 608 -15.52 11.30 8.95
C LEU A 608 -15.54 11.71 7.46
N ILE A 609 -14.61 11.21 6.64
CA ILE A 609 -14.63 11.41 5.17
C ILE A 609 -15.84 10.72 4.53
N LYS A 610 -16.17 9.51 4.97
CA LYS A 610 -17.39 8.80 4.53
C LYS A 610 -18.65 9.59 4.92
N ALA A 611 -18.73 10.06 6.16
CA ALA A 611 -19.83 10.86 6.68
C ALA A 611 -20.02 12.18 5.91
N ALA A 612 -18.93 12.82 5.46
CA ALA A 612 -18.96 14.02 4.61
C ALA A 612 -19.31 13.78 3.12
N GLY A 613 -19.70 12.55 2.77
CA GLY A 613 -20.10 12.17 1.42
C GLY A 613 -18.93 12.00 0.45
N GLY A 614 -17.70 11.80 0.95
CA GLY A 614 -16.50 11.55 0.15
C GLY A 614 -16.43 10.13 -0.46
N GLY A 615 -17.39 9.26 -0.12
CA GLY A 615 -17.40 7.83 -0.51
C GLY A 615 -18.40 7.43 -1.60
N VAL A 616 -18.99 8.35 -2.37
CA VAL A 616 -20.05 8.03 -3.36
C VAL A 616 -19.61 8.41 -4.79
N VAL A 617 -19.69 7.43 -5.70
CA VAL A 617 -19.40 7.51 -7.16
C VAL A 617 -20.54 8.21 -7.93
N GLU A 618 -21.24 9.14 -7.32
CA GLU A 618 -22.15 10.05 -8.01
C GLU A 618 -21.91 11.46 -7.47
N ARG A 619 -21.24 12.31 -8.26
CA ARG A 619 -21.39 13.76 -8.09
C ARG A 619 -21.67 14.46 -9.42
N PRO A 620 -22.71 15.30 -9.47
CA PRO A 620 -22.78 16.41 -10.41
C PRO A 620 -21.60 17.36 -10.16
N ALA A 621 -21.14 18.05 -11.19
CA ALA A 621 -19.92 18.87 -11.20
C ALA A 621 -19.82 20.04 -10.18
N ASN A 622 -20.80 20.21 -9.27
CA ASN A 622 -21.01 21.52 -8.61
C ASN A 622 -20.92 21.60 -7.08
N LEU A 623 -20.58 20.55 -6.29
CA LEU A 623 -20.30 20.75 -4.84
C LEU A 623 -19.22 19.78 -4.30
N ALA A 624 -18.10 20.33 -3.81
CA ALA A 624 -16.96 19.62 -3.22
C ALA A 624 -17.10 19.42 -1.69
N MET A 625 -16.42 18.40 -1.13
CA MET A 625 -16.29 18.16 0.32
C MET A 625 -15.12 19.00 0.87
N LEU A 626 -15.27 19.61 2.04
CA LEU A 626 -14.23 20.41 2.68
C LEU A 626 -13.48 19.59 3.73
N ASN A 627 -12.21 19.26 3.46
CA ASN A 627 -11.37 18.58 4.45
C ASN A 627 -10.47 19.59 5.16
N ALA A 628 -10.94 20.17 6.25
CA ALA A 628 -10.19 21.11 7.08
C ALA A 628 -9.17 20.42 8.02
N GLY A 629 -9.24 19.10 8.17
CA GLY A 629 -8.31 18.31 8.99
C GLY A 629 -6.91 18.12 8.37
N ARG A 630 -6.74 18.38 7.07
CA ARG A 630 -5.47 18.14 6.35
C ARG A 630 -4.63 19.41 6.26
N GLY A 631 -3.52 19.49 6.99
CA GLY A 631 -2.62 20.65 6.99
C GLY A 631 -1.70 20.80 5.75
N ASN A 632 -2.20 20.54 4.55
CA ASN A 632 -1.47 20.81 3.31
C ASN A 632 -1.77 22.23 2.81
N PRO A 633 -0.77 23.12 2.65
CA PRO A 633 -1.00 24.46 2.16
C PRO A 633 -1.70 24.48 0.79
N ASN A 634 -2.62 25.42 0.58
CA ASN A 634 -3.16 25.76 -0.75
C ASN A 634 -2.52 27.03 -1.36
N PHE A 635 -1.50 27.57 -0.68
CA PHE A 635 -0.62 28.61 -1.19
C PHE A 635 0.75 28.01 -1.50
N LEU A 636 1.49 28.65 -2.40
CA LEU A 636 2.84 28.28 -2.78
C LEU A 636 3.65 29.52 -3.15
N ALA A 637 4.89 29.62 -2.69
CA ALA A 637 5.77 30.68 -3.14
C ALA A 637 6.11 30.47 -4.63
N THR A 638 5.89 31.45 -5.50
CA THR A 638 6.06 31.27 -6.96
C THR A 638 7.40 31.77 -7.47
N ILE A 639 7.94 32.86 -6.90
CA ILE A 639 9.09 33.60 -7.43
C ILE A 639 10.33 32.70 -7.59
N GLN A 640 10.72 32.00 -6.53
CA GLN A 640 11.86 31.09 -6.50
C GLN A 640 11.62 29.75 -7.22
N ARG A 641 10.36 29.38 -7.50
CA ARG A 641 10.04 28.27 -8.43
C ARG A 641 10.24 28.73 -9.88
N HIS A 642 9.83 29.95 -10.23
CA HIS A 642 10.20 30.54 -11.52
C HIS A 642 11.73 30.67 -11.65
N GLY A 643 12.41 31.10 -10.58
CA GLY A 643 13.86 31.11 -10.52
C GLY A 643 14.47 29.73 -10.79
N PHE A 644 13.96 28.67 -10.18
CA PHE A 644 14.39 27.30 -10.44
C PHE A 644 14.32 26.94 -11.93
N TRP A 645 13.19 27.21 -12.60
CA TRP A 645 13.05 26.91 -14.03
C TRP A 645 14.00 27.75 -14.91
N GLN A 646 14.18 29.02 -14.59
CA GLN A 646 15.09 29.89 -15.35
C GLN A 646 16.56 29.48 -15.15
N LEU A 647 16.93 29.06 -13.94
CA LEU A 647 18.25 28.49 -13.67
C LEU A 647 18.46 27.19 -14.45
N GLY A 648 17.42 26.35 -14.57
CA GLY A 648 17.48 25.13 -15.37
C GLY A 648 17.73 25.43 -16.84
N LEU A 649 17.06 26.42 -17.41
CA LEU A 649 17.30 26.88 -18.79
C LEU A 649 18.72 27.42 -18.97
N PHE A 650 19.23 28.19 -18.01
CA PHE A 650 20.62 28.65 -18.03
C PHE A 650 21.60 27.48 -17.98
N ALA A 651 21.38 26.53 -17.06
CA ALA A 651 22.25 25.37 -16.89
C ALA A 651 22.24 24.45 -18.13
N MET A 652 21.10 24.29 -18.81
CA MET A 652 21.03 23.59 -20.09
C MET A 652 21.89 24.26 -21.17
N ARG A 653 21.83 25.60 -21.29
CA ARG A 653 22.72 26.34 -22.22
C ARG A 653 24.20 26.12 -21.89
N GLU A 654 24.55 26.08 -20.60
CA GLU A 654 25.93 25.79 -20.16
C GLU A 654 26.35 24.35 -20.50
N SER A 655 25.42 23.40 -20.37
CA SER A 655 25.66 21.99 -20.68
C SER A 655 25.89 21.79 -22.19
N GLU A 656 24.97 22.29 -23.02
CA GLU A 656 25.06 22.23 -24.48
C GLU A 656 26.33 22.91 -24.99
N ARG A 657 26.74 24.03 -24.39
CA ARG A 657 27.97 24.74 -24.75
C ARG A 657 29.22 23.87 -24.64
N SER A 658 29.28 22.96 -23.66
CA SER A 658 30.44 22.09 -23.48
C SER A 658 30.62 21.07 -24.60
N PHE A 659 29.56 20.77 -25.34
CA PHE A 659 29.55 19.86 -26.50
C PHE A 659 28.97 20.54 -27.74
N ALA A 660 29.19 21.84 -27.91
CA ALA A 660 28.63 22.63 -29.01
C ALA A 660 28.99 22.13 -30.43
N TYR A 661 29.95 21.21 -30.54
CA TYR A 661 30.34 20.54 -31.78
C TYR A 661 29.50 19.29 -32.11
N MET A 662 28.65 18.82 -31.18
CA MET A 662 27.76 17.66 -31.35
C MET A 662 26.30 18.12 -31.53
N PRO A 663 25.71 18.01 -32.73
CA PRO A 663 24.33 18.43 -32.99
C PRO A 663 23.24 17.48 -32.45
N GLU A 664 23.60 16.35 -31.84
CA GLU A 664 22.68 15.30 -31.36
C GLU A 664 21.94 15.63 -30.04
N GLY A 665 22.00 16.88 -29.56
CA GLY A 665 21.39 17.26 -28.27
C GLY A 665 22.16 16.73 -27.05
N ILE A 666 23.48 16.59 -27.19
CA ILE A 666 24.37 16.13 -26.13
C ILE A 666 24.91 17.33 -25.37
N GLY A 667 24.73 17.32 -24.04
CA GLY A 667 25.30 18.29 -23.13
C GLY A 667 26.43 17.70 -22.29
N GLY A 668 27.38 18.55 -21.91
CA GLY A 668 28.47 18.20 -20.97
C GLY A 668 28.31 18.88 -19.62
N PHE A 669 29.33 18.75 -18.78
CA PHE A 669 29.39 19.52 -17.54
C PHE A 669 29.51 21.02 -17.83
N PRO A 670 28.87 21.89 -17.04
CA PRO A 670 29.08 23.34 -17.15
C PRO A 670 30.55 23.70 -16.93
N LYS A 671 31.01 24.84 -17.45
CA LYS A 671 32.40 25.31 -17.24
C LYS A 671 32.44 26.43 -16.23
N ARG A 672 33.28 26.30 -15.20
CA ARG A 672 33.47 27.34 -14.15
C ARG A 672 33.96 28.66 -14.74
N GLU A 673 34.91 28.60 -15.67
CA GLU A 673 35.51 29.79 -16.25
C GLU A 673 34.46 30.61 -17.02
N GLY A 674 34.35 31.88 -16.65
CA GLY A 674 33.46 32.85 -17.29
C GLY A 674 31.95 32.63 -17.06
N ILE A 675 31.56 31.80 -16.08
CA ILE A 675 30.14 31.45 -15.85
C ILE A 675 29.33 32.65 -15.34
N GLU A 676 29.96 33.57 -14.62
CA GLU A 676 29.33 34.79 -14.12
C GLU A 676 28.91 35.71 -15.28
N GLU A 677 29.83 35.99 -16.20
CA GLU A 677 29.57 36.85 -17.36
C GLU A 677 28.47 36.25 -18.26
N ARG A 678 28.47 34.92 -18.40
CA ARG A 678 27.42 34.22 -19.16
C ARG A 678 26.07 34.28 -18.48
N PHE A 679 26.04 34.12 -17.16
CA PHE A 679 24.83 34.29 -16.39
C PHE A 679 24.30 35.73 -16.50
N GLU A 680 25.17 36.73 -16.45
CA GLU A 680 24.79 38.14 -16.64
C GLU A 680 24.21 38.41 -18.03
N ILE A 681 24.80 37.83 -19.08
CA ILE A 681 24.27 37.89 -20.45
C ILE A 681 22.89 37.22 -20.50
N PHE A 682 22.76 36.00 -19.98
CA PHE A 682 21.48 35.27 -19.92
C PHE A 682 20.40 36.07 -19.18
N ALA A 683 20.74 36.67 -18.04
CA ALA A 683 19.82 37.48 -17.26
C ALA A 683 19.41 38.77 -17.99
N ARG A 684 20.33 39.38 -18.75
CA ARG A 684 20.03 40.57 -19.56
C ARG A 684 19.12 40.24 -20.74
N GLU A 685 19.36 39.13 -21.43
CA GLU A 685 18.53 38.63 -22.54
C GLU A 685 17.10 38.32 -22.08
N ASN A 686 16.96 37.75 -20.88
CA ASN A 686 15.68 37.35 -20.32
C ASN A 686 15.11 38.40 -19.35
N LYS A 687 15.53 39.67 -19.48
CA LYS A 687 15.03 40.75 -18.62
C LYS A 687 13.51 40.86 -18.73
N GLY A 688 12.84 40.82 -17.59
CA GLY A 688 11.37 40.87 -17.49
C GLY A 688 10.69 39.49 -17.46
N VAL A 689 11.43 38.40 -17.69
CA VAL A 689 10.91 37.04 -17.49
C VAL A 689 10.82 36.73 -15.99
N ALA A 690 9.72 36.10 -15.57
CA ALA A 690 9.51 35.73 -14.18
C ALA A 690 10.66 34.85 -13.65
N GLY A 691 11.18 35.18 -12.46
CA GLY A 691 12.29 34.47 -11.82
C GLY A 691 13.68 35.03 -12.11
N ILE A 692 13.90 35.71 -13.24
CA ILE A 692 15.23 36.24 -13.62
C ILE A 692 15.72 37.31 -12.62
N ALA A 693 14.87 38.28 -12.29
CA ALA A 693 15.24 39.32 -11.33
C ALA A 693 15.59 38.73 -9.94
N PHE A 694 14.88 37.67 -9.55
CA PHE A 694 15.18 36.94 -8.32
C PHE A 694 16.53 36.22 -8.39
N LEU A 695 16.85 35.53 -9.50
CA LEU A 695 18.15 34.86 -9.65
C LEU A 695 19.32 35.86 -9.63
N VAL A 696 19.18 37.01 -10.29
CA VAL A 696 20.20 38.07 -10.25
C VAL A 696 20.40 38.56 -8.82
N GLY A 697 19.31 38.81 -8.10
CA GLY A 697 19.35 39.17 -6.68
C GLY A 697 20.01 38.07 -5.83
N ALA A 698 19.68 36.81 -6.09
CA ALA A 698 20.23 35.66 -5.37
C ALA A 698 21.75 35.53 -5.54
N VAL A 699 22.25 35.66 -6.78
CA VAL A 699 23.70 35.65 -7.06
C VAL A 699 24.39 36.83 -6.39
N SER A 700 23.81 38.04 -6.46
CA SER A 700 24.34 39.22 -5.77
C SER A 700 24.33 39.05 -4.25
N TYR A 701 23.28 38.46 -3.67
CA TYR A 701 23.22 38.22 -2.23
C TYR A 701 24.32 37.25 -1.78
N VAL A 702 24.52 36.16 -2.52
CA VAL A 702 25.59 35.19 -2.24
C VAL A 702 26.98 35.84 -2.33
N ARG A 703 27.21 36.68 -3.35
CA ARG A 703 28.49 37.39 -3.54
C ARG A 703 28.72 38.47 -2.50
N ASP A 704 27.77 39.38 -2.38
CA ASP A 704 27.94 40.69 -1.76
C ASP A 704 27.56 40.66 -0.27
N GLN A 705 26.62 39.80 0.14
CA GLN A 705 26.17 39.69 1.53
C GLN A 705 26.80 38.51 2.26
N LEU A 706 26.95 37.36 1.59
CA LEU A 706 27.59 36.18 2.20
C LEU A 706 29.11 36.12 1.95
N GLY A 707 29.64 36.94 1.04
CA GLY A 707 31.07 36.96 0.71
C GLY A 707 31.55 35.69 0.00
N LEU A 708 30.65 34.94 -0.61
CA LEU A 708 30.97 33.68 -1.32
C LEU A 708 31.25 33.96 -2.80
N ASN A 709 32.01 33.09 -3.45
CA ASN A 709 32.31 33.25 -4.87
C ASN A 709 31.05 32.99 -5.73
N ALA A 710 30.65 33.98 -6.54
CA ALA A 710 29.45 33.90 -7.38
C ALA A 710 29.58 32.85 -8.49
N GLY A 711 30.75 32.72 -9.12
CA GLY A 711 31.04 31.71 -10.12
C GLY A 711 30.92 30.29 -9.58
N ASP A 712 31.48 30.02 -8.40
CA ASP A 712 31.37 28.72 -7.74
C ASP A 712 29.92 28.42 -7.33
N PHE A 713 29.18 29.44 -6.87
CA PHE A 713 27.76 29.31 -6.59
C PHE A 713 26.96 28.96 -7.85
N LEU A 714 27.13 29.72 -8.93
CA LEU A 714 26.46 29.46 -10.19
C LEU A 714 26.80 28.09 -10.74
N TYR A 715 28.06 27.67 -10.63
CA TYR A 715 28.51 26.35 -11.06
C TYR A 715 27.86 25.24 -10.22
N GLU A 716 27.89 25.33 -8.88
CA GLU A 716 27.25 24.36 -7.99
C GLU A 716 25.73 24.28 -8.23
N MET A 717 25.08 25.41 -8.49
CA MET A 717 23.65 25.48 -8.81
C MET A 717 23.32 24.90 -10.20
N CYS A 718 24.17 25.13 -11.21
CA CYS A 718 24.00 24.58 -12.56
C CYS A 718 24.22 23.06 -12.58
N GLU A 719 25.33 22.59 -12.00
CA GLU A 719 25.57 21.16 -11.85
C GLU A 719 24.45 20.49 -11.04
N GLY A 720 24.02 21.15 -9.96
CA GLY A 720 23.00 20.62 -9.10
C GLY A 720 21.63 20.51 -9.78
N ILE A 721 21.22 21.50 -10.58
CA ILE A 721 19.91 21.47 -11.25
C ILE A 721 19.89 20.53 -12.45
N LEU A 722 21.04 20.34 -13.13
CA LEU A 722 21.20 19.35 -14.19
C LEU A 722 21.16 17.90 -13.67
N ALA A 723 21.38 17.71 -12.36
CA ALA A 723 21.40 16.40 -11.72
C ALA A 723 22.38 15.41 -12.38
N CYS A 724 23.48 15.92 -12.94
CA CYS A 724 24.42 15.13 -13.73
C CYS A 724 25.56 14.50 -12.89
N ASN A 725 25.56 14.71 -11.58
CA ASN A 725 26.48 14.09 -10.62
C ASN A 725 25.76 13.60 -9.37
N TYR A 726 26.39 12.66 -8.66
CA TYR A 726 26.00 12.31 -7.30
C TYR A 726 26.23 13.48 -6.33
N PRO A 727 25.49 13.58 -5.22
CA PRO A 727 25.75 14.58 -4.19
C PRO A 727 27.15 14.44 -3.60
N VAL A 728 27.97 15.48 -3.73
CA VAL A 728 29.31 15.51 -3.14
C VAL A 728 29.53 16.87 -2.43
N PRO A 729 29.74 16.89 -1.10
CA PRO A 729 29.66 15.76 -0.17
C PRO A 729 28.27 15.09 -0.10
N ASP A 730 28.23 13.80 0.28
CA ASP A 730 26.99 13.00 0.37
C ASP A 730 25.94 13.64 1.30
N ARG A 731 26.40 14.33 2.34
CA ARG A 731 25.55 14.97 3.36
C ARG A 731 24.77 16.18 2.82
N MET A 732 25.47 17.10 2.16
CA MET A 732 24.92 18.31 1.58
C MET A 732 25.97 18.98 0.69
N LEU A 733 25.54 19.62 -0.40
CA LEU A 733 26.41 20.46 -1.22
C LEU A 733 27.01 21.61 -0.38
N LYS A 734 28.25 22.01 -0.68
CA LYS A 734 29.05 22.87 0.19
C LYS A 734 28.47 24.28 0.33
N LEU A 735 28.18 24.96 -0.78
CA LEU A 735 27.62 26.31 -0.72
C LEU A 735 26.14 26.25 -0.32
N ALA A 736 25.43 25.21 -0.74
CA ALA A 736 24.05 24.95 -0.30
C ALA A 736 23.95 24.87 1.23
N GLU A 737 24.85 24.13 1.89
CA GLU A 737 24.90 23.99 3.35
C GLU A 737 25.10 25.36 4.02
N ILE A 738 26.02 26.18 3.53
CA ILE A 738 26.26 27.52 4.09
C ILE A 738 25.00 28.39 3.96
N ILE A 739 24.39 28.44 2.78
CA ILE A 739 23.22 29.30 2.51
C ILE A 739 22.01 28.84 3.34
N VAL A 740 21.76 27.53 3.38
CA VAL A 740 20.68 26.97 4.18
C VAL A 740 20.95 27.16 5.68
N GLY A 741 22.21 27.07 6.11
CA GLY A 741 22.62 27.40 7.47
C GLY A 741 22.32 28.84 7.85
N GLN A 742 22.55 29.82 6.96
CA GLN A 742 22.17 31.22 7.22
C GLN A 742 20.66 31.39 7.35
N TYR A 743 19.88 30.68 6.53
CA TYR A 743 18.42 30.67 6.65
C TYR A 743 17.98 30.08 8.00
N LEU A 744 18.53 28.94 8.41
CA LEU A 744 18.22 28.33 9.71
C LEU A 744 18.66 29.24 10.88
N ARG A 745 19.80 29.93 10.78
CA ARG A 745 20.22 30.95 11.75
C ARG A 745 19.17 32.06 11.87
N ARG A 746 18.70 32.61 10.74
CA ARG A 746 17.67 33.66 10.77
C ARG A 746 16.35 33.17 11.36
N GLU A 747 15.84 32.03 10.92
CA GLU A 747 14.47 31.62 11.23
C GLU A 747 14.34 30.81 12.52
N MET A 748 15.36 30.03 12.91
CA MET A 748 15.32 29.15 14.09
C MET A 748 16.09 29.72 15.28
N ILE A 749 17.16 30.48 15.04
CA ILE A 749 17.97 31.07 16.12
C ILE A 749 17.60 32.55 16.34
N GLY A 750 17.24 33.26 15.28
CA GLY A 750 16.82 34.64 15.34
C GLY A 750 17.93 35.54 15.90
N LYS A 751 17.58 36.36 16.89
CA LYS A 751 18.53 37.27 17.57
C LYS A 751 19.22 36.63 18.78
N HIS A 752 18.92 35.36 19.08
CA HIS A 752 19.46 34.70 20.25
C HIS A 752 20.98 34.48 20.10
N PRO A 753 21.79 34.67 21.16
CA PRO A 753 23.20 34.33 21.09
C PRO A 753 23.36 32.84 20.79
N PHE A 754 24.16 32.53 19.77
CA PHE A 754 24.51 31.17 19.37
C PHE A 754 26.01 31.06 19.23
N VAL A 755 26.62 30.25 20.09
CA VAL A 755 28.07 30.04 20.12
C VAL A 755 28.40 28.80 19.33
N GLY A 756 29.25 28.95 18.32
CA GLY A 756 29.73 27.85 17.48
C GLY A 756 29.02 27.69 16.14
N GLU A 757 29.31 26.59 15.46
CA GLU A 757 28.81 26.23 14.14
C GLU A 757 28.05 24.92 14.20
N PHE A 758 27.18 24.69 13.21
CA PHE A 758 26.41 23.45 13.09
C PHE A 758 26.54 22.88 11.68
N ASP A 759 26.47 21.55 11.60
CA ASP A 759 26.48 20.82 10.34
C ASP A 759 25.02 20.46 9.98
N ILE A 760 24.72 20.36 8.68
CA ILE A 760 23.37 20.11 8.16
C ILE A 760 23.36 18.89 7.24
N PHE A 761 22.39 18.00 7.42
CA PHE A 761 22.07 16.93 6.49
C PHE A 761 20.76 17.25 5.75
N ALA A 762 20.82 17.36 4.42
CA ALA A 762 19.65 17.53 3.56
C ALA A 762 18.92 16.19 3.37
N VAL A 763 17.62 16.15 3.65
CA VAL A 763 16.80 14.92 3.70
C VAL A 763 15.43 15.12 3.06
N GLU A 764 14.68 14.03 2.84
CA GLU A 764 13.40 13.98 2.12
C GLU A 764 12.19 14.49 2.95
N GLY A 765 12.37 15.69 3.53
CA GLY A 765 11.45 16.35 4.47
C GLY A 765 11.60 15.83 5.91
N GLY A 766 10.86 16.45 6.84
CA GLY A 766 10.87 16.04 8.26
C GLY A 766 10.41 14.59 8.49
N THR A 767 9.70 14.01 7.52
CA THR A 767 9.31 12.59 7.55
C THR A 767 10.52 11.66 7.48
N ALA A 768 11.40 11.84 6.49
CA ALA A 768 12.62 11.04 6.36
C ALA A 768 13.58 11.34 7.50
N ALA A 769 13.66 12.61 7.92
CA ALA A 769 14.47 13.04 9.06
C ALA A 769 14.22 12.18 10.30
N MET A 770 12.95 12.00 10.68
CA MET A 770 12.59 11.22 11.86
C MET A 770 12.93 9.74 11.72
N THR A 771 12.67 9.15 10.55
CA THR A 771 13.04 7.76 10.28
C THR A 771 14.56 7.55 10.42
N TYR A 772 15.36 8.47 9.88
CA TYR A 772 16.82 8.39 9.95
C TYR A 772 17.32 8.58 11.38
N ILE A 773 16.81 9.58 12.11
CA ILE A 773 17.22 9.85 13.49
C ILE A 773 16.94 8.66 14.39
N PHE A 774 15.71 8.13 14.40
CA PHE A 774 15.38 6.98 15.25
C PHE A 774 16.22 5.75 14.89
N ASN A 775 16.37 5.44 13.60
CA ASN A 775 17.19 4.32 13.15
C ASN A 775 18.65 4.48 13.58
N THR A 776 19.29 5.60 13.26
CA THR A 776 20.70 5.86 13.59
C THR A 776 20.92 5.90 15.09
N MET A 777 20.02 6.51 15.89
CA MET A 777 20.15 6.47 17.35
C MET A 777 20.13 5.04 17.90
N ARG A 778 19.31 4.15 17.33
CA ARG A 778 19.28 2.73 17.70
C ARG A 778 20.56 1.99 17.27
N GLU A 779 20.92 2.10 15.99
CA GLU A 779 22.11 1.44 15.42
C GLU A 779 23.41 1.88 16.11
N ASN A 780 23.42 3.09 16.69
CA ASN A 780 24.56 3.66 17.40
C ASN A 780 24.43 3.58 18.94
N PHE A 781 23.49 2.80 19.46
CA PHE A 781 23.29 2.55 20.89
C PHE A 781 23.03 3.80 21.75
N LEU A 782 22.56 4.89 21.14
CA LEU A 782 22.12 6.09 21.86
C LEU A 782 20.73 5.90 22.50
N ILE A 783 19.92 5.02 21.88
CA ILE A 783 18.68 4.46 22.44
C ILE A 783 18.71 2.94 22.29
N SER A 784 18.03 2.23 23.18
CA SER A 784 17.93 0.77 23.22
C SER A 784 16.55 0.36 23.73
N GLU A 785 16.16 -0.90 23.48
CA GLU A 785 14.90 -1.47 24.00
C GLU A 785 14.80 -1.25 25.52
N GLY A 786 13.65 -0.75 25.97
CA GLY A 786 13.38 -0.42 27.37
C GLY A 786 13.90 0.93 27.86
N ASP A 787 14.65 1.69 27.03
CA ASP A 787 15.03 3.06 27.38
C ASP A 787 13.80 3.97 27.43
N THR A 788 13.82 4.95 28.35
CA THR A 788 12.72 5.90 28.51
C THR A 788 12.98 7.19 27.73
N ILE A 789 12.00 7.63 26.94
CA ILE A 789 11.98 8.94 26.29
C ILE A 789 10.78 9.76 26.77
N ALA A 790 10.92 11.08 26.74
CA ALA A 790 9.88 12.04 27.02
C ALA A 790 9.28 12.58 25.70
N LEU A 791 7.95 12.67 25.62
CA LEU A 791 7.24 13.29 24.49
C LEU A 791 6.44 14.51 24.97
N GLY A 792 6.63 15.66 24.32
CA GLY A 792 5.85 16.88 24.57
C GLY A 792 4.49 16.80 23.89
N ARG A 793 3.41 16.65 24.67
CA ARG A 793 2.03 16.46 24.20
C ARG A 793 1.17 17.72 24.34
N PRO A 794 0.16 17.89 23.47
CA PRO A 794 -0.23 16.99 22.38
C PRO A 794 0.67 17.13 21.15
N ILE A 795 1.03 16.00 20.54
CA ILE A 795 1.98 15.89 19.41
C ILE A 795 1.38 15.12 18.23
N PHE A 796 2.00 15.20 17.07
CA PHE A 796 1.59 14.48 15.87
C PHE A 796 1.71 12.96 16.03
N THR A 797 0.64 12.21 15.71
CA THR A 797 0.48 10.77 16.01
C THR A 797 1.66 9.87 15.66
N PRO A 798 2.30 10.00 14.48
CA PRO A 798 3.45 9.15 14.15
C PRO A 798 4.56 9.19 15.21
N TYR A 799 4.73 10.31 15.95
CA TYR A 799 5.78 10.42 16.97
C TYR A 799 5.40 9.71 18.28
N ILE A 800 4.11 9.40 18.47
CA ILE A 800 3.62 8.56 19.56
C ILE A 800 3.80 7.07 19.20
N GLU A 801 3.62 6.73 17.92
CA GLU A 801 3.65 5.35 17.43
C GLU A 801 5.08 4.82 17.27
N ILE A 802 5.99 5.59 16.64
CA ILE A 802 7.37 5.16 16.34
C ILE A 802 8.09 4.57 17.57
N PRO A 803 8.12 5.23 18.74
CA PRO A 803 8.81 4.70 19.92
C PRO A 803 8.34 3.31 20.37
N THR A 804 7.07 2.96 20.10
CA THR A 804 6.44 1.71 20.55
C THR A 804 6.60 0.54 19.58
N LEU A 805 7.11 0.79 18.37
CA LEU A 805 7.29 -0.25 17.36
C LEU A 805 8.26 -1.33 17.86
N ASN A 806 8.10 -2.56 17.35
CA ASN A 806 8.95 -3.70 17.66
C ASN A 806 10.44 -3.45 17.43
N ASP A 807 10.77 -2.53 16.53
CA ASP A 807 12.11 -2.07 16.19
C ASP A 807 12.78 -1.21 17.28
N TYR A 808 12.01 -0.62 18.20
CA TYR A 808 12.49 0.32 19.22
C TYR A 808 12.05 -0.04 20.65
N LYS A 809 10.75 -0.30 20.87
CA LYS A 809 10.14 -0.65 22.17
C LYS A 809 10.65 0.21 23.33
N LEU A 810 10.55 1.53 23.16
CA LEU A 810 10.92 2.51 24.17
C LEU A 810 9.77 2.72 25.15
N GLU A 811 10.12 3.01 26.39
CA GLU A 811 9.17 3.49 27.40
C GLU A 811 8.90 4.98 27.18
N VAL A 812 7.63 5.40 27.28
CA VAL A 812 7.23 6.79 26.98
C VAL A 812 6.71 7.49 28.22
N VAL A 813 7.36 8.58 28.60
CA VAL A 813 6.87 9.55 29.58
C VAL A 813 6.28 10.75 28.84
N ASN A 814 5.08 11.18 29.21
CA ASN A 814 4.42 12.32 28.57
C ASN A 814 4.59 13.59 29.40
N LEU A 815 4.89 14.68 28.70
CA LEU A 815 4.85 16.04 29.21
C LEU A 815 3.62 16.71 28.59
N ASP A 816 2.59 16.96 29.37
CA ASP A 816 1.31 17.44 28.85
C ASP A 816 1.23 18.98 28.98
N ALA A 817 1.16 19.66 27.84
CA ALA A 817 0.79 21.06 27.78
C ALA A 817 -0.69 21.23 28.11
N ASP A 818 -1.04 22.25 28.89
CA ASP A 818 -2.40 22.45 29.37
C ASP A 818 -3.07 23.69 28.77
N VAL A 819 -4.39 23.63 28.60
CA VAL A 819 -5.19 24.71 28.01
C VAL A 819 -5.21 25.95 28.92
N ALA A 820 -5.18 25.74 30.24
CA ALA A 820 -5.31 26.81 31.24
C ALA A 820 -4.11 27.78 31.19
N ASN A 821 -2.94 27.29 30.79
CA ASN A 821 -1.69 28.01 30.62
C ASN A 821 -1.39 28.30 29.13
N GLY A 822 -2.41 28.36 28.27
CA GLY A 822 -2.23 28.69 26.85
C GLY A 822 -1.45 27.64 26.06
N TRP A 823 -1.58 26.37 26.42
CA TRP A 823 -0.83 25.24 25.85
C TRP A 823 0.70 25.31 26.06
N GLN A 824 1.13 26.00 27.12
CA GLN A 824 2.51 25.92 27.61
C GLN A 824 2.71 24.71 28.54
N TYR A 825 3.95 24.25 28.65
CA TYR A 825 4.31 23.18 29.59
C TYR A 825 4.55 23.78 30.97
N SER A 826 3.81 23.33 31.99
CA SER A 826 4.07 23.77 33.35
C SER A 826 5.47 23.33 33.84
N LYS A 827 6.05 24.07 34.79
CA LYS A 827 7.34 23.68 35.40
C LYS A 827 7.31 22.26 35.96
N LYS A 828 6.19 21.87 36.58
CA LYS A 828 5.98 20.50 37.10
C LYS A 828 6.08 19.44 36.01
N GLU A 829 5.57 19.72 34.81
CA GLU A 829 5.67 18.82 33.67
C GLU A 829 7.12 18.78 33.16
N LEU A 830 7.76 19.93 33.00
CA LEU A 830 9.16 20.03 32.58
C LEU A 830 10.12 19.38 33.59
N ASP A 831 9.81 19.39 34.89
CA ASP A 831 10.60 18.73 35.94
C ASP A 831 10.72 17.21 35.75
N LYS A 832 9.81 16.58 35.00
CA LYS A 832 9.93 15.16 34.62
C LYS A 832 11.21 14.87 33.84
N LEU A 833 11.77 15.87 33.13
CA LEU A 833 13.03 15.76 32.40
C LEU A 833 14.25 15.62 33.32
N ARG A 834 14.12 15.94 34.62
CA ARG A 834 15.18 15.73 35.61
C ARG A 834 15.37 14.26 35.98
N ASP A 835 14.39 13.39 35.70
CA ASP A 835 14.53 11.95 35.96
C ASP A 835 15.66 11.37 35.10
N PRO A 836 16.74 10.83 35.70
CA PRO A 836 17.87 10.25 34.95
C PRO A 836 17.49 9.06 34.06
N LYS A 837 16.31 8.44 34.27
CA LYS A 837 15.79 7.42 33.35
C LYS A 837 15.40 8.00 32.00
N VAL A 838 14.96 9.26 31.95
CA VAL A 838 14.60 9.95 30.70
C VAL A 838 15.89 10.27 29.95
N LYS A 839 16.14 9.53 28.86
CA LYS A 839 17.33 9.70 28.01
C LYS A 839 17.18 10.81 26.96
N ALA A 840 15.97 11.00 26.46
CA ALA A 840 15.69 11.96 25.41
C ALA A 840 14.34 12.65 25.58
N PHE A 841 14.22 13.89 25.10
CA PHE A 841 12.98 14.65 25.04
C PHE A 841 12.69 15.09 23.60
N PHE A 842 11.59 14.58 23.04
CA PHE A 842 11.19 14.83 21.67
C PHE A 842 9.92 15.69 21.64
N LEU A 843 9.96 16.77 20.85
CA LEU A 843 8.85 17.72 20.74
C LEU A 843 8.70 18.28 19.33
N VAL A 844 7.52 18.86 19.07
CA VAL A 844 7.24 19.69 17.90
C VAL A 844 7.01 21.10 18.41
N ASN A 845 7.78 22.08 17.92
CA ASN A 845 7.73 23.47 18.36
C ASN A 845 7.87 24.44 17.18
N PRO A 846 6.84 25.20 16.78
CA PRO A 846 5.53 25.32 17.39
C PRO A 846 4.70 24.04 17.33
N SER A 847 3.90 23.81 18.37
CA SER A 847 3.20 22.55 18.62
C SER A 847 2.10 22.23 17.59
N ASN A 848 1.80 20.95 17.42
CA ASN A 848 0.75 20.45 16.54
C ASN A 848 0.04 19.28 17.23
N PRO A 849 -1.27 19.39 17.56
CA PRO A 849 -2.29 20.35 17.10
C PRO A 849 -2.35 21.79 17.68
N PRO A 850 -1.84 22.15 18.86
CA PRO A 850 -2.23 23.41 19.51
C PRO A 850 -1.82 24.67 18.77
N SER A 851 -0.75 24.57 17.96
CA SER A 851 -0.28 25.67 17.13
C SER A 851 0.14 26.88 17.95
N VAL A 852 0.89 26.64 19.02
CA VAL A 852 1.59 27.66 19.83
C VAL A 852 3.09 27.38 19.84
N LYS A 853 3.93 28.42 19.84
CA LYS A 853 5.35 28.27 20.16
C LYS A 853 5.51 28.08 21.67
N MET A 854 6.58 27.42 22.07
CA MET A 854 7.00 27.45 23.47
C MET A 854 7.36 28.90 23.84
N ASP A 855 6.87 29.34 24.99
CA ASP A 855 7.22 30.66 25.52
C ASP A 855 8.70 30.70 25.98
N ASP A 856 9.24 31.91 26.04
CA ASP A 856 10.65 32.13 26.41
C ASP A 856 10.95 31.58 27.81
N ALA A 857 9.97 31.64 28.73
CA ALA A 857 10.10 31.12 30.09
C ALA A 857 10.30 29.59 30.11
N SER A 858 9.54 28.84 29.30
CA SER A 858 9.64 27.38 29.19
C SER A 858 10.92 26.96 28.48
N LEU A 859 11.31 27.68 27.41
CA LEU A 859 12.59 27.45 26.73
C LEU A 859 13.77 27.66 27.68
N GLN A 860 13.78 28.78 28.42
CA GLN A 860 14.83 29.04 29.41
C GLN A 860 14.81 28.01 30.53
N TYR A 861 13.62 27.58 30.98
CA TYR A 861 13.53 26.57 32.03
C TYR A 861 14.13 25.24 31.58
N ILE A 862 13.86 24.78 30.35
CA ILE A 862 14.52 23.58 29.79
C ILE A 862 16.03 23.79 29.71
N ALA A 863 16.50 24.98 29.31
CA ALA A 863 17.93 25.27 29.28
C ALA A 863 18.59 25.16 30.67
N GLU A 864 17.90 25.55 31.75
CA GLU A 864 18.37 25.30 33.12
C GLU A 864 18.36 23.80 33.45
N ILE A 865 17.35 23.04 33.02
CA ILE A 865 17.33 21.57 33.19
C ILE A 865 18.54 20.95 32.52
N VAL A 866 18.89 21.37 31.31
CA VAL A 866 20.02 20.82 30.55
C VAL A 866 21.36 21.09 31.25
N LYS A 867 21.48 22.15 32.06
CA LYS A 867 22.68 22.33 32.91
C LYS A 867 22.80 21.27 34.00
N GLU A 868 21.66 20.82 34.55
CA GLU A 868 21.59 19.71 35.52
C GLU A 868 21.66 18.34 34.85
N ARG A 869 21.17 18.25 33.61
CA ARG A 869 21.11 17.06 32.76
C ARG A 869 21.89 17.28 31.46
N PRO A 870 23.23 17.47 31.54
CA PRO A 870 24.05 17.68 30.34
C PRO A 870 24.02 16.47 29.40
N ASP A 871 23.58 15.30 29.89
CA ASP A 871 23.42 14.07 29.15
C ASP A 871 22.10 13.96 28.36
N LEU A 872 21.12 14.84 28.58
CA LEU A 872 19.79 14.74 27.99
C LEU A 872 19.82 15.07 26.48
N ILE A 873 19.27 14.17 25.66
CA ILE A 873 19.11 14.36 24.22
C ILE A 873 17.83 15.13 23.94
N LEU A 874 17.89 16.19 23.14
CA LEU A 874 16.72 16.96 22.70
C LEU A 874 16.53 16.75 21.19
N LEU A 875 15.29 16.57 20.75
CA LEU A 875 14.91 16.52 19.34
C LEU A 875 13.71 17.43 19.12
N THR A 876 13.89 18.48 18.33
CA THR A 876 12.84 19.48 18.06
C THR A 876 12.50 19.50 16.57
N ASP A 877 11.21 19.32 16.23
CA ASP A 877 10.68 19.57 14.88
C ASP A 877 10.04 20.95 14.81
N ASP A 878 10.71 21.86 14.09
CA ASP A 878 10.39 23.29 14.08
C ASP A 878 9.75 23.76 12.77
N VAL A 879 9.09 22.84 12.06
CA VAL A 879 8.45 23.08 10.76
C VAL A 879 7.49 24.28 10.71
N TYR A 880 6.89 24.69 11.84
CA TYR A 880 5.97 25.83 11.92
C TYR A 880 6.61 27.13 12.39
N GLY A 881 7.92 27.17 12.67
CA GLY A 881 8.58 28.32 13.31
C GLY A 881 8.35 29.65 12.58
N THR A 882 8.40 29.66 11.25
CA THR A 882 8.22 30.87 10.43
C THR A 882 6.80 31.46 10.46
N PHE A 883 5.81 30.69 10.95
CA PHE A 883 4.46 31.19 11.17
C PHE A 883 4.27 31.85 12.54
N ALA A 884 5.18 31.60 13.49
CA ALA A 884 5.17 32.25 14.79
C ALA A 884 5.81 33.64 14.71
N ASP A 885 5.41 34.52 15.62
CA ASP A 885 6.08 35.81 15.82
C ASP A 885 7.31 35.59 16.70
N ASP A 886 8.45 36.19 16.30
CA ASP A 886 9.73 36.12 17.01
C ASP A 886 10.07 34.70 17.51
N PHE A 887 10.05 33.73 16.61
CA PHE A 887 10.29 32.33 16.95
C PHE A 887 11.75 32.09 17.37
N VAL A 888 11.92 31.31 18.44
CA VAL A 888 13.22 30.81 18.88
C VAL A 888 13.11 29.31 19.09
N SER A 889 14.02 28.57 18.47
CA SER A 889 14.15 27.13 18.59
C SER A 889 14.81 26.74 19.91
N LEU A 890 14.48 25.57 20.43
CA LEU A 890 15.24 24.94 21.52
C LEU A 890 16.71 24.71 21.12
N PHE A 891 16.98 24.53 19.82
CA PHE A 891 18.33 24.42 19.27
C PHE A 891 19.17 25.68 19.51
N ALA A 892 18.54 26.86 19.64
CA ALA A 892 19.25 28.10 19.91
C ALA A 892 19.77 28.18 21.36
N LEU A 893 19.01 27.63 22.32
CA LEU A 893 19.36 27.67 23.74
C LEU A 893 20.24 26.48 24.16
N CYS A 894 19.97 25.29 23.59
CA CYS A 894 20.65 24.05 23.96
C CYS A 894 21.32 23.37 22.76
N PRO A 895 22.19 24.07 21.99
CA PRO A 895 22.68 23.59 20.70
C PRO A 895 23.45 22.26 20.79
N LYS A 896 24.24 22.07 21.85
CA LYS A 896 25.03 20.84 22.05
C LYS A 896 24.17 19.60 22.34
N ASN A 897 22.98 19.79 22.89
CA ASN A 897 22.06 18.73 23.29
C ASN A 897 20.99 18.44 22.23
N THR A 898 20.85 19.30 21.21
CA THR A 898 19.66 19.33 20.37
C THR A 898 19.95 18.87 18.94
N ILE A 899 19.11 17.95 18.46
CA ILE A 899 18.92 17.64 17.04
C ILE A 899 17.77 18.51 16.54
N LEU A 900 18.05 19.42 15.61
CA LEU A 900 17.03 20.25 14.96
C LEU A 900 16.54 19.58 13.68
N VAL A 901 15.22 19.39 13.57
CA VAL A 901 14.56 19.01 12.33
C VAL A 901 13.78 20.21 11.79
N TYR A 902 14.02 20.55 10.54
CA TYR A 902 13.28 21.62 9.86
C TYR A 902 12.78 21.16 8.49
N SER A 903 11.55 21.55 8.14
CA SER A 903 10.98 21.25 6.82
C SER A 903 10.43 22.49 6.14
N TYR A 904 10.74 22.62 4.85
CA TYR A 904 10.25 23.69 3.98
C TYR A 904 8.82 23.46 3.50
N SER A 905 8.22 22.30 3.85
CA SER A 905 6.93 21.84 3.34
C SER A 905 5.79 22.84 3.58
N LYS A 906 5.76 23.47 4.75
CA LYS A 906 4.60 24.27 5.20
C LYS A 906 4.72 25.74 4.79
N TYR A 907 5.84 26.38 5.12
CA TYR A 907 6.06 27.80 4.85
C TYR A 907 6.03 28.14 3.35
N PHE A 908 6.65 27.28 2.53
CA PHE A 908 6.79 27.53 1.09
C PHE A 908 5.73 26.83 0.21
N GLY A 909 4.79 26.11 0.83
CA GLY A 909 3.82 25.28 0.12
C GLY A 909 4.48 24.21 -0.73
N ALA A 910 5.48 23.50 -0.19
CA ALA A 910 6.39 22.61 -0.92
C ALA A 910 6.28 21.15 -0.48
N THR A 911 5.11 20.72 0.00
CA THR A 911 4.90 19.36 0.53
C THR A 911 5.22 18.23 -0.45
N GLY A 912 5.01 18.44 -1.75
CA GLY A 912 5.31 17.47 -2.82
C GLY A 912 6.78 17.43 -3.24
N TRP A 913 7.57 18.47 -2.93
CA TRP A 913 9.00 18.49 -3.24
C TRP A 913 9.85 17.62 -2.31
N ARG A 914 9.33 17.31 -1.11
CA ARG A 914 9.97 16.42 -0.14
C ARG A 914 11.39 16.84 0.22
N PHE A 915 11.60 18.04 0.77
CA PHE A 915 12.92 18.40 1.31
C PHE A 915 12.84 19.08 2.68
N GLY A 916 13.88 18.84 3.48
CA GLY A 916 14.07 19.31 4.84
C GLY A 916 15.52 19.08 5.29
N THR A 917 15.81 19.42 6.54
CA THR A 917 17.15 19.38 7.11
C THR A 917 17.15 18.76 8.49
N ILE A 918 18.22 18.03 8.80
CA ILE A 918 18.65 17.72 10.16
C ILE A 918 19.86 18.59 10.45
N ALA A 919 19.87 19.31 11.58
CA ALA A 919 21.03 20.09 12.00
C ALA A 919 21.47 19.68 13.41
N THR A 920 22.79 19.60 13.61
CA THR A 920 23.42 19.34 14.91
C THR A 920 24.60 20.25 15.10
N HIS A 921 24.81 20.76 16.32
CA HIS A 921 26.00 21.53 16.65
C HIS A 921 27.26 20.69 16.42
N ARG A 922 28.35 21.31 15.94
CA ARG A 922 29.61 20.59 15.61
C ARG A 922 30.24 19.89 16.81
N GLU A 923 30.04 20.48 17.99
CA GLU A 923 30.37 19.89 19.29
C GLU A 923 29.06 19.52 19.98
N ASN A 924 28.63 18.28 19.88
CA ASN A 924 27.37 17.82 20.44
C ASN A 924 27.57 16.62 21.36
N ILE A 925 26.59 16.40 22.24
CA ILE A 925 26.62 15.30 23.21
C ILE A 925 26.49 13.92 22.55
N PHE A 926 26.00 13.84 21.31
CA PHE A 926 25.81 12.56 20.61
C PHE A 926 27.17 11.96 20.28
N ASP A 927 28.07 12.78 19.75
CA ASP A 927 29.47 12.42 19.48
C ASP A 927 30.25 12.11 20.76
N GLU A 928 30.04 12.89 21.82
CA GLU A 928 30.64 12.61 23.14
C GLU A 928 30.17 11.26 23.71
N LYS A 929 28.87 10.97 23.63
CA LYS A 929 28.30 9.68 24.05
C LYS A 929 28.84 8.52 23.23
N LEU A 930 28.98 8.70 21.92
CA LEU A 930 29.56 7.71 21.01
C LEU A 930 31.02 7.40 21.37
N ALA A 931 31.83 8.43 21.64
CA ALA A 931 33.21 8.28 22.07
C ALA A 931 33.34 7.59 23.44
N ALA A 932 32.37 7.83 24.33
CA ALA A 932 32.29 7.25 25.67
C ALA A 932 31.69 5.83 25.72
N LEU A 933 31.26 5.26 24.59
CA LEU A 933 30.71 3.91 24.56
C LEU A 933 31.74 2.86 25.04
N PRO A 934 31.29 1.79 25.72
CA PRO A 934 32.12 0.63 26.04
C PRO A 934 32.86 0.08 24.81
N LYS A 935 34.06 -0.47 25.04
CA LYS A 935 34.95 -0.92 23.96
C LYS A 935 34.29 -1.94 23.02
N ASP A 936 33.51 -2.87 23.57
CA ASP A 936 32.76 -3.88 22.81
C ASP A 936 31.74 -3.23 21.86
N LYS A 937 31.01 -2.21 22.32
CA LYS A 937 30.08 -1.47 21.46
C LYS A 937 30.81 -0.65 20.41
N ARG A 938 31.94 -0.03 20.77
CA ARG A 938 32.77 0.70 19.82
C ARG A 938 33.33 -0.20 18.73
N GLU A 939 33.76 -1.42 19.05
CA GLU A 939 34.22 -2.40 18.05
C GLU A 939 33.09 -2.78 17.07
N ILE A 940 31.85 -2.93 17.55
CA ILE A 940 30.69 -3.16 16.67
C ILE A 940 30.49 -1.97 15.71
N LEU A 941 30.55 -0.73 16.21
CA LEU A 941 30.41 0.47 15.37
C LEU A 941 31.60 0.66 14.44
N HIS A 942 32.81 0.30 14.87
CA HIS A 942 34.00 0.32 14.04
C HIS A 942 33.81 -0.56 12.81
N HIS A 943 33.48 -1.84 13.04
CA HIS A 943 33.21 -2.79 11.95
C HIS A 943 32.02 -2.36 11.07
N ARG A 944 31.03 -1.68 11.64
CA ARG A 944 29.91 -1.15 10.86
C ARG A 944 30.37 -0.12 9.83
N TYR A 945 31.20 0.85 10.22
CA TYR A 945 31.57 1.99 9.36
C TYR A 945 32.97 1.90 8.73
N GLU A 946 33.76 0.85 9.00
CA GLU A 946 35.10 0.66 8.41
C GLU A 946 35.10 0.57 6.88
N SER A 947 33.96 0.23 6.28
CA SER A 947 33.80 0.20 4.82
C SER A 947 33.80 1.58 4.15
N ILE A 948 33.56 2.67 4.89
CA ILE A 948 33.42 4.02 4.34
C ILE A 948 34.49 5.02 4.82
N THR A 949 35.25 4.68 5.87
CA THR A 949 36.36 5.51 6.36
C THR A 949 37.39 4.66 7.10
N THR A 950 38.67 5.06 7.02
CA THR A 950 39.76 4.44 7.78
C THR A 950 39.77 4.85 9.25
N GLU A 951 38.98 5.85 9.64
CA GLU A 951 38.83 6.29 11.03
C GLU A 951 37.36 6.27 11.49
N PRO A 952 36.68 5.09 11.53
CA PRO A 952 35.26 4.97 11.92
C PRO A 952 34.92 5.61 13.26
N ASP A 953 35.84 5.51 14.21
CA ASP A 953 35.70 6.04 15.57
C ASP A 953 35.58 7.58 15.60
N LYS A 954 36.07 8.27 14.55
CA LYS A 954 35.99 9.72 14.40
C LYS A 954 34.78 10.18 13.58
N LEU A 955 34.00 9.25 13.03
CA LEU A 955 32.83 9.57 12.22
C LEU A 955 31.74 10.19 13.10
N LYS A 956 31.38 11.45 12.81
CA LYS A 956 30.36 12.19 13.57
C LYS A 956 28.98 11.59 13.41
N PHE A 957 28.12 11.77 14.40
CA PHE A 957 26.73 11.32 14.40
C PHE A 957 25.96 11.80 13.18
N ILE A 958 26.17 13.06 12.76
CA ILE A 958 25.49 13.60 11.58
C ILE A 958 25.90 12.90 10.27
N ASP A 959 27.15 12.46 10.16
CA ASP A 959 27.62 11.71 8.98
C ASP A 959 27.20 10.23 9.06
N ARG A 960 27.00 9.69 10.29
CA ARG A 960 26.37 8.38 10.49
C ARG A 960 24.90 8.37 10.06
N LEU A 961 24.17 9.47 10.26
CA LEU A 961 22.80 9.62 9.72
C LEU A 961 22.80 9.45 8.19
N VAL A 962 23.80 10.01 7.49
CA VAL A 962 23.95 9.87 6.03
C VAL A 962 24.22 8.42 5.67
N ALA A 963 25.22 7.79 6.31
CA ALA A 963 25.58 6.41 6.04
C ALA A 963 24.41 5.44 6.30
N ASP A 964 23.78 5.53 7.47
CA ASP A 964 22.67 4.65 7.86
C ASP A 964 21.43 4.85 6.99
N SER A 965 21.20 6.06 6.46
CA SER A 965 20.08 6.33 5.54
C SER A 965 20.14 5.50 4.25
N ARG A 966 21.32 4.93 3.93
CA ARG A 966 21.57 4.06 2.78
C ARG A 966 22.36 2.82 3.18
N THR A 967 22.06 2.23 4.35
CA THR A 967 22.61 0.93 4.80
C THR A 967 24.14 0.86 4.85
N VAL A 968 24.80 2.00 5.08
CA VAL A 968 26.25 2.21 5.16
C VAL A 968 27.00 1.99 3.85
N ALA A 969 26.89 0.81 3.24
CA ALA A 969 27.65 0.43 2.04
C ALA A 969 27.41 1.34 0.82
N LEU A 970 26.26 2.02 0.77
CA LEU A 970 25.88 2.94 -0.31
C LEU A 970 26.13 4.42 0.05
N ASN A 971 26.93 4.71 1.08
CA ASN A 971 27.15 6.08 1.56
C ASN A 971 27.59 7.04 0.45
N HIS A 972 28.51 6.64 -0.42
CA HIS A 972 29.06 7.45 -1.52
C HIS A 972 28.06 7.79 -2.64
N THR A 973 26.82 7.33 -2.53
CA THR A 973 25.69 7.69 -3.41
C THR A 973 24.45 8.08 -2.59
N ALA A 974 24.64 8.40 -1.31
CA ALA A 974 23.59 8.88 -0.43
C ALA A 974 23.27 10.36 -0.69
N GLY A 975 22.51 10.95 0.22
CA GLY A 975 22.12 12.35 0.12
C GLY A 975 20.83 12.60 -0.65
N LEU A 976 20.27 13.79 -0.40
CA LEU A 976 19.13 14.31 -1.14
C LEU A 976 19.53 14.66 -2.58
N SER A 977 18.62 14.46 -3.54
CA SER A 977 18.92 14.78 -4.95
C SER A 977 19.35 16.24 -5.13
N LEU A 978 20.29 16.47 -6.04
CA LEU A 978 20.84 17.80 -6.25
C LEU A 978 19.79 18.85 -6.67
N PRO A 979 18.80 18.55 -7.53
CA PRO A 979 17.75 19.53 -7.85
C PRO A 979 16.90 19.92 -6.64
N GLN A 980 16.64 18.99 -5.71
CA GLN A 980 15.94 19.32 -4.47
C GLN A 980 16.79 20.23 -3.56
N GLN A 981 18.11 19.99 -3.49
CA GLN A 981 19.03 20.88 -2.76
C GLN A 981 19.08 22.28 -3.39
N VAL A 982 19.15 22.38 -4.73
CA VAL A 982 19.10 23.67 -5.44
C VAL A 982 17.78 24.40 -5.15
N GLN A 983 16.64 23.71 -5.24
CA GLN A 983 15.36 24.33 -4.93
C GLN A 983 15.29 24.79 -3.46
N MET A 984 15.84 24.02 -2.52
CA MET A 984 15.98 24.40 -1.11
C MET A 984 16.80 25.69 -0.96
N VAL A 985 17.95 25.80 -1.63
CA VAL A 985 18.79 27.00 -1.64
C VAL A 985 18.03 28.22 -2.16
N LEU A 986 17.28 28.08 -3.26
CA LEU A 986 16.49 29.19 -3.79
C LEU A 986 15.38 29.63 -2.82
N PHE A 987 14.75 28.70 -2.09
CA PHE A 987 13.81 29.07 -1.03
C PHE A 987 14.48 29.83 0.12
N SER A 988 15.66 29.37 0.55
CA SER A 988 16.46 30.03 1.59
C SER A 988 16.86 31.44 1.19
N LEU A 989 17.40 31.62 -0.03
CA LEU A 989 17.80 32.92 -0.55
C LEU A 989 16.60 33.86 -0.69
N PHE A 990 15.44 33.35 -1.12
CA PHE A 990 14.23 34.16 -1.17
C PHE A 990 13.87 34.73 0.20
N SER A 991 13.91 33.91 1.26
CA SER A 991 13.62 34.39 2.62
C SER A 991 14.71 35.33 3.15
N LEU A 992 15.99 35.04 2.86
CA LEU A 992 17.12 35.87 3.28
C LEU A 992 17.09 37.26 2.63
N MET A 993 16.75 37.34 1.34
CA MET A 993 16.65 38.60 0.61
C MET A 993 15.39 39.41 0.95
N ASP A 994 14.31 38.75 1.39
CA ASP A 994 13.08 39.40 1.84
C ASP A 994 13.26 40.02 3.24
N THR A 995 14.08 41.07 3.34
CA THR A 995 14.37 41.78 4.60
C THR A 995 13.13 42.37 5.28
N PRO A 996 12.09 42.85 4.57
CA PRO A 996 10.85 43.31 5.21
C PRO A 996 9.94 42.16 5.67
N ASP A 997 10.34 40.90 5.45
CA ASP A 997 9.53 39.71 5.71
C ASP A 997 8.16 39.78 4.99
N ALA A 998 8.12 40.34 3.77
CA ALA A 998 6.89 40.61 3.04
C ALA A 998 6.07 39.33 2.77
N TYR A 999 6.73 38.24 2.37
CA TYR A 999 6.09 36.94 2.16
C TYR A 999 5.61 36.34 3.48
N LYS A 1000 6.44 36.38 4.53
CA LYS A 1000 6.09 35.91 5.88
C LYS A 1000 4.85 36.62 6.40
N ASN A 1001 4.84 37.94 6.31
CA ASN A 1001 3.75 38.81 6.73
C ASN A 1001 2.49 38.58 5.87
N ALA A 1002 2.63 38.34 4.56
CA ALA A 1002 1.50 37.98 3.71
C ALA A 1002 0.86 36.65 4.11
N LEU A 1003 1.66 35.63 4.42
CA LEU A 1003 1.14 34.34 4.90
C LEU A 1003 0.49 34.46 6.26
N LYS A 1004 1.11 35.18 7.22
CA LYS A 1004 0.51 35.44 8.54
C LYS A 1004 -0.84 36.16 8.39
N ARG A 1005 -0.92 37.21 7.57
CA ARG A 1005 -2.18 37.90 7.26
C ARG A 1005 -3.22 36.96 6.65
N LEU A 1006 -2.84 36.11 5.71
CA LEU A 1006 -3.74 35.13 5.08
C LEU A 1006 -4.33 34.16 6.12
N ILE A 1007 -3.48 33.59 6.98
CA ILE A 1007 -3.90 32.66 8.04
C ILE A 1007 -4.83 33.37 9.04
N ARG A 1008 -4.45 34.57 9.49
CA ARG A 1008 -5.26 35.35 10.45
C ARG A 1008 -6.60 35.81 9.85
N SER A 1009 -6.64 36.19 8.56
CA SER A 1009 -7.91 36.50 7.85
C SER A 1009 -8.84 35.30 7.82
N ARG A 1010 -8.31 34.11 7.51
CA ARG A 1010 -9.08 32.86 7.52
C ARG A 1010 -9.62 32.51 8.91
N LYS A 1011 -8.82 32.74 9.96
CA LYS A 1011 -9.28 32.62 11.37
C LYS A 1011 -10.44 33.57 11.65
N GLN A 1012 -10.28 34.85 11.31
CA GLN A 1012 -11.31 35.87 11.53
C GLN A 1012 -12.61 35.53 10.78
N ALA A 1013 -12.51 35.10 9.52
CA ALA A 1013 -13.66 34.68 8.73
C ALA A 1013 -14.40 33.48 9.36
N LEU A 1014 -13.67 32.48 9.87
CA LEU A 1014 -14.24 31.34 10.58
C LEU A 1014 -15.00 31.79 11.84
N TYR A 1015 -14.34 32.55 12.72
CA TYR A 1015 -14.89 32.92 14.03
C TYR A 1015 -16.03 33.94 13.95
N ARG A 1016 -15.96 34.89 13.00
CA ARG A 1016 -17.04 35.85 12.73
C ARG A 1016 -18.35 35.14 12.41
N GLU A 1017 -18.29 34.14 11.53
CA GLU A 1017 -19.47 33.36 11.14
C GLU A 1017 -19.96 32.41 12.25
N MET A 1018 -19.08 32.02 13.18
CA MET A 1018 -19.47 31.34 14.41
C MET A 1018 -20.23 32.26 15.39
N GLY A 1019 -20.23 33.58 15.18
CA GLY A 1019 -20.81 34.55 16.10
C GLY A 1019 -19.91 34.90 17.29
N LEU A 1020 -18.61 34.64 17.17
CA LEU A 1020 -17.61 34.93 18.19
C LEU A 1020 -16.85 36.20 17.82
N ALA A 1021 -16.82 37.17 18.73
CA ALA A 1021 -15.85 38.26 18.65
C ALA A 1021 -14.48 37.72 19.07
N LEU A 1022 -13.49 37.85 18.19
CA LEU A 1022 -12.09 37.71 18.58
C LEU A 1022 -11.72 39.02 19.28
N ASP A 1023 -11.71 39.03 20.61
CA ASP A 1023 -11.35 40.22 21.37
C ASP A 1023 -9.87 40.54 21.19
N ASP A 1024 -9.53 41.79 20.83
CA ASP A 1024 -8.14 42.24 20.70
C ASP A 1024 -7.35 42.18 22.02
N ALA A 1025 -8.04 42.04 23.16
CA ALA A 1025 -7.46 41.92 24.50
C ALA A 1025 -6.94 40.51 24.85
N GLU A 1026 -7.21 39.50 24.02
CA GLU A 1026 -6.79 38.09 24.19
C GLU A 1026 -5.69 37.66 23.20
N LYS A 1027 -4.81 38.59 22.76
CA LYS A 1027 -3.67 38.23 21.89
C LYS A 1027 -2.57 37.52 22.67
N ASP A 1028 -2.61 36.19 22.65
CA ASP A 1028 -1.48 35.35 23.04
C ASP A 1028 -0.33 35.53 22.03
N GLU A 1029 0.79 36.09 22.49
CA GLU A 1029 2.00 36.33 21.69
C GLU A 1029 2.66 35.04 21.18
N ASN A 1030 2.34 33.90 21.80
CA ASN A 1030 2.87 32.59 21.42
C ASN A 1030 2.03 31.91 20.34
N GLN A 1031 0.91 32.51 19.92
CA GLN A 1031 -0.03 31.90 19.02
C GLN A 1031 0.47 31.89 17.56
N VAL A 1032 0.37 30.74 16.90
CA VAL A 1032 0.82 30.54 15.50
C VAL A 1032 -0.34 30.43 14.52
N ASP A 1033 -1.46 29.85 14.96
CA ASP A 1033 -2.69 29.54 14.18
C ASP A 1033 -2.52 28.83 12.82
N TYR A 1034 -1.43 28.11 12.56
CA TYR A 1034 -1.45 27.19 11.42
C TYR A 1034 -2.63 26.20 11.55
N TYR A 1035 -2.93 25.81 12.78
CA TYR A 1035 -4.17 25.17 13.18
C TYR A 1035 -4.91 26.03 14.21
N THR A 1036 -6.23 25.91 14.24
CA THR A 1036 -7.06 26.41 15.34
C THR A 1036 -7.89 25.28 15.93
N ILE A 1037 -8.01 25.26 17.25
CA ILE A 1037 -8.82 24.28 17.98
C ILE A 1037 -10.19 24.91 18.24
N LEU A 1038 -11.22 24.21 17.80
CA LEU A 1038 -12.62 24.45 18.09
C LEU A 1038 -12.99 23.62 19.32
N ASP A 1039 -12.86 24.19 20.51
CA ASP A 1039 -13.19 23.56 21.78
C ASP A 1039 -14.60 23.99 22.24
N LEU A 1040 -15.56 23.06 22.23
CA LEU A 1040 -16.94 23.33 22.62
C LEU A 1040 -17.08 23.79 24.08
N GLU A 1041 -16.21 23.31 24.97
CA GLU A 1041 -16.22 23.67 26.39
C GLU A 1041 -15.85 25.15 26.56
N TYR A 1042 -14.81 25.58 25.84
CA TYR A 1042 -14.34 26.96 25.86
C TYR A 1042 -15.35 27.92 25.21
N PHE A 1043 -15.76 27.66 23.97
CA PHE A 1043 -16.62 28.59 23.23
C PHE A 1043 -18.06 28.58 23.73
N GLY A 1044 -18.62 27.41 24.07
CA GLY A 1044 -19.96 27.32 24.66
C GLY A 1044 -20.06 28.05 25.99
N GLY A 1045 -18.96 28.09 26.76
CA GLY A 1045 -18.90 28.83 28.03
C GLY A 1045 -18.94 30.33 27.81
N LYS A 1046 -18.22 30.83 26.79
CA LYS A 1046 -18.17 32.26 26.43
C LYS A 1046 -19.49 32.74 25.84
N THR A 1047 -20.19 31.93 25.04
CA THR A 1047 -21.43 32.36 24.37
C THR A 1047 -22.73 32.06 25.11
N HIS A 1048 -22.81 30.97 25.88
CA HIS A 1048 -24.08 30.47 26.43
C HIS A 1048 -24.05 30.16 27.94
N GLY A 1049 -22.89 30.33 28.59
CA GLY A 1049 -22.71 30.18 30.03
C GLY A 1049 -22.35 28.78 30.51
N ARG A 1050 -21.92 28.69 31.79
CA ARG A 1050 -21.38 27.46 32.40
C ARG A 1050 -22.40 26.31 32.46
N ASP A 1051 -23.64 26.62 32.84
CA ASP A 1051 -24.74 25.63 32.93
C ASP A 1051 -24.99 24.88 31.60
N PHE A 1052 -24.86 25.60 30.47
CA PHE A 1052 -25.01 25.01 29.14
C PHE A 1052 -23.85 24.06 28.83
N VAL A 1053 -22.61 24.48 29.10
CA VAL A 1053 -21.41 23.66 28.87
C VAL A 1053 -21.43 22.38 29.68
N GLU A 1054 -21.76 22.45 30.97
CA GLU A 1054 -21.85 21.26 31.84
C GLU A 1054 -22.90 20.28 31.31
N TRP A 1055 -24.02 20.79 30.79
CA TRP A 1055 -25.02 19.95 30.15
C TRP A 1055 -24.51 19.35 28.84
N VAL A 1056 -23.85 20.10 27.95
CA VAL A 1056 -23.30 19.58 26.69
C VAL A 1056 -22.27 18.48 26.96
N MET A 1057 -21.34 18.72 27.90
CA MET A 1057 -20.30 17.75 28.26
C MET A 1057 -20.86 16.45 28.84
N LYS A 1058 -22.01 16.53 29.54
CA LYS A 1058 -22.69 15.36 30.11
C LYS A 1058 -23.57 14.60 29.10
N ASN A 1059 -24.18 15.30 28.14
CA ASN A 1059 -25.24 14.75 27.29
C ASN A 1059 -24.84 14.54 25.82
N THR A 1060 -23.60 14.86 25.43
CA THR A 1060 -23.11 14.79 24.06
C THR A 1060 -21.86 13.92 23.98
N LYS A 1061 -21.73 13.07 22.96
CA LYS A 1061 -20.51 12.25 22.80
C LYS A 1061 -19.34 13.10 22.28
N PRO A 1062 -18.08 12.85 22.70
CA PRO A 1062 -16.92 13.61 22.21
C PRO A 1062 -16.77 13.65 20.68
N SER A 1063 -17.14 12.59 19.99
CA SER A 1063 -17.06 12.50 18.52
C SER A 1063 -18.28 13.05 17.79
N GLU A 1064 -19.39 13.31 18.49
CA GLU A 1064 -20.66 13.73 17.89
C GLU A 1064 -20.52 15.03 17.11
N LEU A 1065 -19.80 16.02 17.67
CA LEU A 1065 -19.46 17.28 17.00
C LEU A 1065 -18.86 17.05 15.61
N LEU A 1066 -17.87 16.17 15.52
CA LEU A 1066 -17.12 15.91 14.29
C LEU A 1066 -18.01 15.21 13.25
N PHE A 1067 -18.83 14.25 13.68
CA PHE A 1067 -19.73 13.50 12.81
C PHE A 1067 -20.91 14.35 12.31
N GLU A 1068 -21.50 15.19 13.15
CA GLU A 1068 -22.59 16.10 12.75
C GLU A 1068 -22.09 17.13 11.73
N LEU A 1069 -20.91 17.72 11.97
CA LEU A 1069 -20.27 18.60 11.00
C LEU A 1069 -19.90 17.88 9.69
N ALA A 1070 -19.45 16.63 9.77
CA ALA A 1070 -19.21 15.83 8.57
C ALA A 1070 -20.51 15.57 7.81
N LYS A 1071 -21.54 15.02 8.45
CA LYS A 1071 -22.82 14.63 7.82
C LYS A 1071 -23.55 15.81 7.18
N GLU A 1072 -23.69 16.90 7.92
CA GLU A 1072 -24.57 18.00 7.49
C GLU A 1072 -23.82 19.11 6.76
N ALA A 1073 -22.63 19.46 7.24
CA ALA A 1073 -21.85 20.55 6.67
C ALA A 1073 -20.90 20.09 5.56
N ARG A 1074 -20.67 18.76 5.44
CA ARG A 1074 -19.64 18.14 4.59
C ARG A 1074 -18.24 18.66 4.91
N VAL A 1075 -18.01 18.93 6.20
CA VAL A 1075 -16.74 19.42 6.74
C VAL A 1075 -16.08 18.32 7.55
N VAL A 1076 -14.89 17.89 7.14
CA VAL A 1076 -14.07 16.94 7.87
C VAL A 1076 -13.06 17.69 8.73
N LEU A 1077 -13.21 17.56 10.05
CA LEU A 1077 -12.26 18.03 11.06
C LEU A 1077 -11.57 16.84 11.71
N LEU A 1078 -10.41 17.07 12.32
CA LEU A 1078 -9.76 16.06 13.17
C LEU A 1078 -9.99 16.39 14.65
N PRO A 1079 -9.83 15.44 15.59
CA PRO A 1079 -9.94 15.74 17.02
C PRO A 1079 -9.02 16.88 17.48
N GLY A 1080 -9.55 17.77 18.32
CA GLY A 1080 -8.92 19.04 18.71
C GLY A 1080 -7.78 18.91 19.73
N ARG A 1081 -7.95 18.08 20.77
CA ARG A 1081 -6.93 17.83 21.81
C ARG A 1081 -5.86 16.80 21.44
N GLY A 1082 -5.70 16.53 20.14
CA GLY A 1082 -4.81 15.50 19.62
C GLY A 1082 -5.51 14.15 19.48
N PHE A 1083 -4.77 13.17 18.97
CA PHE A 1083 -5.27 11.82 18.79
C PHE A 1083 -5.16 11.05 20.11
N GLY A 1084 -6.27 10.49 20.59
CA GLY A 1084 -6.34 9.69 21.83
C GLY A 1084 -6.95 10.38 23.05
N THR A 1085 -7.39 11.65 22.96
CA THR A 1085 -8.09 12.37 24.03
C THR A 1085 -9.59 12.50 23.72
N PRO A 1086 -10.48 11.90 24.52
CA PRO A 1086 -11.93 12.00 24.34
C PRO A 1086 -12.42 13.36 24.84
N HIS A 1087 -12.50 14.35 23.95
CA HIS A 1087 -13.07 15.66 24.23
C HIS A 1087 -13.82 16.21 23.00
N PRO A 1088 -15.00 16.86 23.16
CA PRO A 1088 -15.78 17.40 22.06
C PRO A 1088 -15.11 18.65 21.44
N SER A 1089 -14.02 18.40 20.73
CA SER A 1089 -13.20 19.42 20.09
C SER A 1089 -12.76 19.01 18.69
N GLY A 1090 -12.68 19.98 17.79
CA GLY A 1090 -12.22 19.79 16.42
C GLY A 1090 -11.03 20.68 16.10
N ARG A 1091 -10.09 20.20 15.27
CA ARG A 1091 -8.98 20.98 14.74
C ARG A 1091 -9.25 21.33 13.29
N VAL A 1092 -9.09 22.61 12.99
CA VAL A 1092 -9.16 23.18 11.65
C VAL A 1092 -7.75 23.64 11.25
N SER A 1093 -7.24 23.20 10.11
CA SER A 1093 -6.08 23.86 9.50
C SER A 1093 -6.54 25.14 8.82
N LEU A 1094 -5.81 26.23 9.02
CA LEU A 1094 -6.07 27.50 8.34
C LEU A 1094 -5.27 27.63 7.02
N ALA A 1095 -4.48 26.62 6.67
CA ALA A 1095 -3.57 26.68 5.54
C ALA A 1095 -4.15 26.11 4.22
N ASN A 1096 -5.25 25.36 4.27
CA ASN A 1096 -5.60 24.42 3.22
C ASN A 1096 -6.91 24.70 2.45
N LEU A 1097 -7.77 25.61 2.93
CA LEU A 1097 -9.04 25.97 2.27
C LEU A 1097 -9.08 27.46 1.90
N ASN A 1098 -10.11 27.89 1.16
CA ASN A 1098 -10.33 29.31 0.85
C ASN A 1098 -11.12 30.00 1.96
N GLU A 1099 -11.08 31.34 2.00
CA GLU A 1099 -11.78 32.12 3.04
C GLU A 1099 -13.29 31.84 3.07
N SER A 1100 -13.92 31.70 1.90
CA SER A 1100 -15.33 31.32 1.76
C SER A 1100 -15.67 29.98 2.41
N ASP A 1101 -14.73 29.03 2.38
CA ASP A 1101 -14.90 27.71 2.97
C ASP A 1101 -14.88 27.80 4.49
N TYR A 1102 -13.99 28.61 5.07
CA TYR A 1102 -13.97 28.88 6.51
C TYR A 1102 -15.23 29.59 6.98
N MET A 1103 -15.77 30.52 6.19
CA MET A 1103 -17.07 31.13 6.48
C MET A 1103 -18.21 30.11 6.48
N HIS A 1104 -18.18 29.13 5.56
CA HIS A 1104 -19.15 28.03 5.52
C HIS A 1104 -19.02 27.11 6.74
N ILE A 1105 -17.80 26.78 7.13
CA ILE A 1105 -17.50 26.00 8.34
C ILE A 1105 -18.05 26.72 9.58
N GLY A 1106 -17.79 28.03 9.70
CA GLY A 1106 -18.24 28.83 10.84
C GLY A 1106 -19.76 28.88 10.98
N ARG A 1107 -20.47 29.13 9.86
CA ARG A 1107 -21.96 29.09 9.82
C ARG A 1107 -22.51 27.72 10.23
N SER A 1108 -21.83 26.65 9.80
CA SER A 1108 -22.26 25.29 10.11
C SER A 1108 -22.09 24.95 11.58
N ILE A 1109 -20.98 25.37 12.19
CA ILE A 1109 -20.76 25.21 13.63
C ILE A 1109 -21.78 26.00 14.43
N ARG A 1110 -22.05 27.27 14.05
CA ARG A 1110 -23.08 28.09 14.70
C ARG A 1110 -24.45 27.41 14.68
N LYS A 1111 -24.87 26.91 13.52
CA LYS A 1111 -26.13 26.18 13.39
C LYS A 1111 -26.20 24.93 14.28
N LEU A 1112 -25.09 24.20 14.41
CA LEU A 1112 -25.01 23.05 15.32
C LEU A 1112 -25.14 23.50 16.79
N MET A 1113 -24.48 24.59 17.18
CA MET A 1113 -24.58 25.17 18.52
C MET A 1113 -26.00 25.61 18.87
N ASP A 1114 -26.68 26.30 17.95
CA ASP A 1114 -28.06 26.76 18.14
C ASP A 1114 -29.00 25.58 18.46
N ARG A 1115 -28.80 24.42 17.81
CA ARG A 1115 -29.57 23.19 18.12
C ARG A 1115 -29.27 22.62 19.50
N TYR A 1116 -28.00 22.62 19.92
CA TYR A 1116 -27.68 22.20 21.28
C TYR A 1116 -28.30 23.13 22.32
N VAL A 1117 -28.34 24.43 22.05
CA VAL A 1117 -29.03 25.42 22.90
C VAL A 1117 -30.53 25.17 22.95
N GLU A 1118 -31.19 24.92 21.81
CA GLU A 1118 -32.62 24.57 21.78
C GLU A 1118 -32.93 23.31 22.59
N ARG A 1119 -32.10 22.28 22.45
CA ARG A 1119 -32.24 21.03 23.20
C ARG A 1119 -32.02 21.24 24.70
N PHE A 1120 -30.99 21.99 25.09
CA PHE A 1120 -30.75 22.38 26.49
C PHE A 1120 -31.95 23.12 27.09
N ASN A 1121 -32.49 24.10 26.36
CA ASN A 1121 -33.63 24.90 26.83
C ASN A 1121 -34.87 24.04 27.04
N LYS A 1122 -35.11 23.10 26.14
CA LYS A 1122 -36.25 22.18 26.19
C LYS A 1122 -36.14 21.16 27.34
N GLU A 1123 -34.95 20.61 27.57
CA GLU A 1123 -34.73 19.58 28.58
C GLU A 1123 -34.60 20.13 30.00
N THR A 1124 -34.04 21.33 30.17
CA THR A 1124 -33.77 21.91 31.49
C THR A 1124 -34.77 22.96 31.93
N GLY A 1125 -35.58 23.52 31.00
CA GLY A 1125 -36.49 24.64 31.27
C GLY A 1125 -35.79 25.97 31.56
N LYS A 1126 -34.45 25.99 31.55
CA LYS A 1126 -33.62 27.20 31.66
C LYS A 1126 -33.43 27.79 30.26
N LYS A 1127 -33.22 29.10 30.15
CA LYS A 1127 -32.70 29.70 28.91
C LYS A 1127 -31.19 29.80 29.00
N ALA A 1128 -30.48 29.19 28.05
CA ALA A 1128 -29.08 29.48 27.78
C ALA A 1128 -28.92 31.00 27.58
N LYS A 1129 -27.83 31.55 28.12
CA LYS A 1129 -27.59 33.00 28.13
C LYS A 1129 -27.35 33.56 26.74
#